data_AF-B6QKG2-F1
#
_entry.id   AF-B6QKG2-F1
#
_cell.length_a   1.000
_cell.length_b   1.000
_cell.length_c   1.000
_cell.angle_alpha   90.00
_cell.angle_beta   90.00
_cell.angle_gamma   90.00
#
_symmetry.space_group_name_H-M   'P 1'
#
loop_
_entity.id
_entity.type
_entity.pdbx_description
1 polymer ?
#
loop_
_entity_poly.entity_id
_entity_poly.type
_entity_poly.pdbx_seq_one_letter_code
_entity_poly.pdbx_strand_id
1 'polypeptide(L)'
;MTMSAGDKPSSSTTSLQPREPLKPGYDPSLLPDYETPFITDDDLRAFEKALSAPEVEPLVAINDWRPIRQRVRRPFRSRAVSNTTNKPPRRTKDETREGFLYTLLKYPFLVTVFAWIAILSIVYVFTRLYIYLYEHFVTWTGRREKLRRSLHSTRNYEDWQRAAHNLDIYLGNEKWKENDEYAYYDYLTVRKVVKQLRQLRKQVEETQNGNVQHEEAVEDLRSLLEACVKNNFVGVENPRLYSEAYSGTKHLVQEYIDEVHLCLEWLLNTRDLTKEVKYRHFRHLDTNFGRTALCLSGGATFAYYHFGVVKALLDNGVLPEIITGTSGGALVAALVATRTDEELKQLLIPALAYRIKACHERFPAWVKRWWKTGARFDTLDWARQCSWFTRGSMTFREAFERTGRILNVSCVPSDPHSPTILANYLTSPDCVIWSAVIASAAVPGILNPVVLMKKNKDGSLSPYSFGHKWKDGSLRTDIPVKALNLHFNVNFTTVSQVNPHINLFFFSSRGSVGRPVTHRKGRGWRGGFLGSAVEQYIKLDLNKWLRVLRHLELLPRPLGQDWSQIWLQHFSGTITIWPKSIPSDFWNILSDPSPDRLARMLQVGQQSAFPKIKFIQNRMKIENLIMLGLLKNSLHGLNHDNSPLLSRRHDEYDKDGAGEKREGDELDEVTRIVFLPGEPEEEKGALSSDRLSVPNQHPLSSLSDPHSAPVPSDHRRSSVIDEMRRQSAVFFDDSDVYYGEESDESTGLGVGGGTKGI
;
A
#
# COMPACT_ATOMS: atom_id res chain seq x y z
N MET A 1 -75.80 -29.74 15.68
CA MET A 1 -76.14 -28.60 14.80
C MET A 1 -74.85 -27.88 14.48
N THR A 2 -74.33 -28.16 13.29
CA THR A 2 -73.17 -27.52 12.64
C THR A 2 -73.69 -26.56 11.58
N MET A 3 -72.98 -25.44 11.36
CA MET A 3 -72.78 -24.69 10.09
C MET A 3 -72.29 -23.27 10.46
N SER A 4 -71.03 -22.90 10.19
CA SER A 4 -70.42 -22.50 8.90
C SER A 4 -70.78 -21.07 8.50
N ALA A 5 -69.80 -20.16 8.58
CA ALA A 5 -69.76 -18.90 7.85
C ALA A 5 -68.29 -18.64 7.48
N GLY A 6 -68.01 -18.51 6.19
CA GLY A 6 -66.68 -18.39 5.63
C GLY A 6 -66.15 -16.97 5.60
N ASP A 7 -64.83 -16.83 5.77
CA ASP A 7 -64.10 -15.59 5.56
C ASP A 7 -63.45 -15.57 4.17
N LYS A 8 -63.70 -14.48 3.43
CA LYS A 8 -63.01 -14.08 2.20
C LYS A 8 -61.74 -13.29 2.56
N PRO A 9 -60.62 -13.44 1.82
CA PRO A 9 -59.44 -12.62 2.04
C PRO A 9 -59.56 -11.26 1.33
N SER A 10 -59.42 -10.16 2.09
CA SER A 10 -59.33 -8.79 1.58
C SER A 10 -57.91 -8.50 1.07
N SER A 11 -57.79 -8.30 -0.24
CA SER A 11 -56.59 -7.77 -0.90
C SER A 11 -56.41 -6.28 -0.58
N SER A 12 -55.45 -5.93 0.27
CA SER A 12 -55.03 -4.54 0.48
C SER A 12 -53.89 -4.20 -0.49
N THR A 13 -54.26 -3.60 -1.62
CA THR A 13 -53.36 -2.98 -2.59
C THR A 13 -52.78 -1.72 -1.96
N THR A 14 -51.56 -1.80 -1.41
CA THR A 14 -50.85 -0.63 -0.87
C THR A 14 -50.40 0.25 -2.04
N SER A 15 -51.11 1.35 -2.24
CA SER A 15 -50.75 2.42 -3.18
C SER A 15 -49.35 2.95 -2.90
N LEU A 16 -48.42 2.75 -3.85
CA LEU A 16 -47.12 3.40 -3.90
C LEU A 16 -47.32 4.91 -3.97
N GLN A 17 -47.06 5.63 -2.88
CA GLN A 17 -46.86 7.07 -2.95
C GLN A 17 -45.63 7.36 -3.82
N PRO A 18 -45.65 8.39 -4.69
CA PRO A 18 -44.48 8.77 -5.46
C PRO A 18 -43.42 9.29 -4.49
N ARG A 19 -42.29 8.59 -4.39
CA ARG A 19 -41.10 9.05 -3.65
C ARG A 19 -40.67 10.39 -4.24
N GLU A 20 -40.46 11.40 -3.39
CA GLU A 20 -39.81 12.64 -3.80
C GLU A 20 -38.51 12.32 -4.56
N PRO A 21 -38.21 13.02 -5.67
CA PRO A 21 -36.98 12.79 -6.41
C PRO A 21 -35.79 13.10 -5.49
N LEU A 22 -35.03 12.04 -5.15
CA LEU A 22 -33.80 12.17 -4.38
C LEU A 22 -32.83 13.11 -5.13
N LYS A 23 -32.04 13.90 -4.39
CA LYS A 23 -31.02 14.78 -4.97
C LYS A 23 -30.12 14.00 -5.93
N PRO A 24 -29.64 14.61 -7.03
CA PRO A 24 -28.78 13.91 -7.99
C PRO A 24 -27.55 13.31 -7.29
N GLY A 25 -27.31 12.01 -7.50
CA GLY A 25 -26.25 11.23 -6.84
C GLY A 25 -26.60 10.60 -5.49
N TYR A 26 -27.81 10.81 -4.97
CA TYR A 26 -28.34 10.16 -3.76
C TYR A 26 -29.31 9.01 -4.06
N ASP A 27 -29.71 8.83 -5.31
CA ASP A 27 -30.61 7.75 -5.70
C ASP A 27 -29.84 6.42 -5.82
N PRO A 28 -30.20 5.36 -5.05
CA PRO A 28 -29.57 4.06 -5.16
C PRO A 28 -29.80 3.37 -6.51
N SER A 29 -30.84 3.75 -7.28
CA SER A 29 -31.10 3.17 -8.60
C SER A 29 -30.04 3.52 -9.64
N LEU A 30 -29.28 4.59 -9.40
CA LEU A 30 -28.18 5.04 -10.26
C LEU A 30 -26.90 4.21 -10.06
N LEU A 31 -26.82 3.38 -9.02
CA LEU A 31 -25.66 2.54 -8.80
C LEU A 31 -25.72 1.32 -9.73
N PRO A 32 -24.67 1.08 -10.55
CA PRO A 32 -24.61 -0.15 -11.34
C PRO A 32 -24.56 -1.35 -10.39
N ASP A 33 -25.19 -2.44 -10.81
CA ASP A 33 -25.18 -3.70 -10.06
C ASP A 33 -25.72 -3.55 -8.62
N TYR A 34 -26.64 -2.62 -8.39
CA TYR A 34 -27.13 -2.32 -7.04
C TYR A 34 -27.96 -3.44 -6.43
N GLU A 35 -28.53 -4.40 -7.17
CA GLU A 35 -29.30 -5.52 -6.60
C GLU A 35 -28.62 -6.87 -6.78
N THR A 36 -27.52 -6.94 -7.52
CA THR A 36 -26.92 -8.21 -7.90
C THR A 36 -26.20 -8.88 -6.72
N PRO A 37 -26.58 -10.13 -6.36
CA PRO A 37 -25.80 -10.95 -5.46
C PRO A 37 -24.67 -11.62 -6.24
N PHE A 38 -23.43 -11.23 -5.98
CA PHE A 38 -22.27 -11.78 -6.70
C PHE A 38 -21.67 -13.05 -6.06
N ILE A 39 -22.05 -13.39 -4.83
CA ILE A 39 -21.55 -14.57 -4.12
C ILE A 39 -22.60 -15.69 -4.14
N THR A 40 -22.14 -16.91 -4.38
CA THR A 40 -22.98 -18.11 -4.29
C THR A 40 -23.04 -18.60 -2.84
N ASP A 41 -24.13 -19.28 -2.46
CA ASP A 41 -24.24 -19.84 -1.11
C ASP A 41 -23.22 -20.97 -0.87
N ASP A 42 -22.77 -21.66 -1.93
CA ASP A 42 -21.75 -22.70 -1.82
C ASP A 42 -20.37 -22.14 -1.48
N ASP A 43 -20.01 -20.97 -2.01
CA ASP A 43 -18.79 -20.25 -1.64
C ASP A 43 -18.77 -19.88 -0.15
N LEU A 44 -19.92 -19.43 0.37
CA LEU A 44 -20.08 -19.10 1.79
C LEU A 44 -19.99 -20.34 2.68
N ARG A 45 -20.58 -21.47 2.28
CA ARG A 45 -20.47 -22.75 3.01
C ARG A 45 -19.02 -23.26 3.02
N ALA A 46 -18.31 -23.15 1.89
CA ALA A 46 -16.90 -23.53 1.81
C ALA A 46 -16.04 -22.70 2.76
N PHE A 47 -16.33 -21.40 2.86
CA PHE A 47 -15.67 -20.50 3.80
C PHE A 47 -16.01 -20.80 5.26
N GLU A 48 -17.27 -21.06 5.59
CA GLU A 48 -17.69 -21.48 6.94
C GLU A 48 -16.97 -22.77 7.36
N LYS A 49 -16.91 -23.75 6.47
CA LYS A 49 -16.17 -25.00 6.68
C LYS A 49 -14.70 -24.73 6.95
N ALA A 50 -14.06 -23.85 6.17
CA ALA A 50 -12.67 -23.46 6.36
C ALA A 50 -12.41 -22.75 7.70
N LEU A 51 -13.33 -21.89 8.16
CA LEU A 51 -13.22 -21.20 9.44
C LEU A 51 -13.37 -22.16 10.63
N SER A 52 -14.23 -23.18 10.48
CA SER A 52 -14.48 -24.20 11.52
C SER A 52 -13.39 -25.28 11.59
N ALA A 53 -12.55 -25.39 10.54
CA ALA A 53 -11.47 -26.37 10.52
C ALA A 53 -10.46 -26.08 11.65
N PRO A 54 -9.99 -27.11 12.38
CA PRO A 54 -8.95 -26.92 13.38
C PRO A 54 -7.69 -26.34 12.71
N GLU A 55 -7.03 -25.39 13.39
CA GLU A 55 -5.70 -24.94 12.98
C GLU A 55 -4.79 -26.16 12.90
N VAL A 56 -4.06 -26.28 11.79
CA VAL A 56 -3.20 -27.42 11.44
C VAL A 56 -2.54 -27.97 12.70
N GLU A 57 -2.85 -29.22 13.03
CA GLU A 57 -2.10 -29.91 14.06
C GLU A 57 -0.62 -29.85 13.65
N PRO A 58 0.29 -29.41 14.54
CA PRO A 58 1.70 -29.37 14.19
C PRO A 58 2.05 -30.73 13.60
N LEU A 59 2.66 -30.76 12.41
CA LEU A 59 3.20 -31.97 11.82
C LEU A 59 4.27 -32.49 12.78
N VAL A 60 3.85 -33.26 13.77
CA VAL A 60 4.76 -34.00 14.63
C VAL A 60 5.23 -35.12 13.73
N ALA A 61 6.46 -35.01 13.22
CA ALA A 61 7.13 -36.15 12.64
C ALA A 61 7.15 -37.24 13.72
N ILE A 62 6.25 -38.22 13.61
CA ILE A 62 6.09 -39.28 14.62
C ILE A 62 7.41 -40.09 14.75
N ASN A 63 8.31 -40.00 13.76
CA ASN A 63 9.45 -40.92 13.63
C ASN A 63 10.86 -40.32 13.43
N ASP A 64 11.09 -39.00 13.36
CA ASP A 64 12.42 -38.56 12.86
C ASP A 64 13.57 -38.51 13.88
N TRP A 65 13.32 -38.57 15.20
CA TRP A 65 14.41 -38.53 16.19
C TRP A 65 14.13 -39.32 17.47
N ARG A 66 13.69 -40.58 17.35
CA ARG A 66 13.78 -41.51 18.49
C ARG A 66 15.17 -42.16 18.48
N PRO A 67 16.10 -41.83 19.40
CA PRO A 67 17.33 -42.60 19.52
C PRO A 67 16.95 -44.04 19.86
N ILE A 68 17.26 -44.97 18.95
CA ILE A 68 16.83 -46.38 18.95
C ILE A 68 17.31 -47.15 20.21
N ARG A 69 18.13 -46.56 21.08
CA ARG A 69 18.63 -47.20 22.31
C ARG A 69 18.80 -46.23 23.49
N GLN A 70 17.76 -45.52 23.91
CA GLN A 70 17.80 -44.91 25.25
C GLN A 70 17.37 -45.94 26.31
N ARG A 71 18.30 -46.38 27.16
CA ARG A 71 17.98 -47.20 28.33
C ARG A 71 17.07 -46.41 29.28
N VAL A 72 15.79 -46.72 29.27
CA VAL A 72 14.84 -46.19 30.25
C VAL A 72 15.14 -46.83 31.61
N ARG A 73 15.72 -46.08 32.55
CA ARG A 73 15.65 -46.45 33.97
C ARG A 73 14.19 -46.32 34.40
N ARG A 74 13.53 -47.45 34.63
CA ARG A 74 12.17 -47.49 35.20
C ARG A 74 12.19 -46.83 36.58
N PRO A 75 11.43 -45.75 36.83
CA PRO A 75 11.16 -45.36 38.20
C PRO A 75 10.18 -46.37 38.80
N PHE A 76 10.46 -46.68 40.06
CA PHE A 76 9.72 -47.62 40.88
C PHE A 76 8.25 -47.20 41.01
N ARG A 77 7.38 -48.21 41.12
CA ARG A 77 5.92 -48.15 41.26
C ARG A 77 5.43 -46.99 42.14
N SER A 78 4.52 -46.17 41.63
CA SER A 78 3.39 -45.68 42.42
C SER A 78 2.11 -45.66 41.57
N ARG A 79 1.06 -46.25 42.15
CA ARG A 79 -0.30 -46.35 41.62
C ARG A 79 -0.96 -44.97 41.65
N ALA A 80 -1.62 -44.59 40.56
CA ALA A 80 -3.04 -44.20 40.55
C ALA A 80 -3.38 -43.62 39.17
N VAL A 81 -4.21 -44.36 38.44
CA VAL A 81 -4.91 -43.91 37.23
C VAL A 81 -5.91 -42.84 37.66
N SER A 82 -5.77 -41.61 37.14
CA SER A 82 -6.91 -40.70 37.01
C SER A 82 -6.91 -40.14 35.59
N ASN A 83 -8.02 -40.37 34.91
CA ASN A 83 -8.33 -39.86 33.59
C ASN A 83 -8.17 -38.33 33.58
N THR A 84 -7.14 -37.84 32.90
CA THR A 84 -7.08 -36.44 32.48
C THR A 84 -6.93 -36.41 30.97
N THR A 85 -8.08 -36.17 30.33
CA THR A 85 -8.27 -35.50 29.04
C THR A 85 -6.99 -35.14 28.28
N ASN A 86 -6.87 -35.65 27.06
CA ASN A 86 -6.01 -35.16 26.00
C ASN A 86 -5.99 -33.62 26.00
N LYS A 87 -4.98 -33.02 26.65
CA LYS A 87 -4.68 -31.61 26.46
C LYS A 87 -3.84 -31.54 25.18
N PRO A 88 -4.26 -30.74 24.17
CA PRO A 88 -3.43 -30.53 23.00
C PRO A 88 -2.05 -30.01 23.44
N PRO A 89 -0.98 -30.29 22.68
CA PRO A 89 0.36 -29.80 23.00
C PRO A 89 0.28 -28.28 23.15
N ARG A 90 0.43 -27.80 24.38
CA ARG A 90 0.50 -26.37 24.64
C ARG A 90 1.80 -25.89 24.01
N ARG A 91 1.67 -24.94 23.08
CA ARG A 91 2.75 -24.06 22.60
C ARG A 91 3.70 -23.79 23.76
N THR A 92 5.00 -24.02 23.56
CA THR A 92 6.04 -23.62 24.51
C THR A 92 5.75 -22.17 24.89
N LYS A 93 5.64 -21.89 26.19
CA LYS A 93 5.46 -20.51 26.65
C LYS A 93 6.56 -19.68 25.99
N ASP A 94 6.19 -18.58 25.32
CA ASP A 94 7.17 -17.61 24.84
C ASP A 94 8.16 -17.38 25.99
N GLU A 95 9.44 -17.55 25.74
CA GLU A 95 10.51 -17.20 26.67
C GLU A 95 10.58 -15.66 26.77
N THR A 96 9.48 -15.02 27.16
CA THR A 96 9.50 -13.65 27.68
C THR A 96 10.51 -13.62 28.81
N ARG A 97 11.18 -12.48 29.03
CA ARG A 97 12.17 -12.30 30.10
C ARG A 97 11.54 -12.60 31.48
N GLU A 98 11.49 -13.86 31.86
CA GLU A 98 10.91 -14.32 33.12
C GLU A 98 12.01 -14.24 34.19
N GLY A 99 11.91 -13.23 35.03
CA GLY A 99 12.72 -13.08 36.23
C GLY A 99 11.89 -12.46 37.34
N PHE A 100 12.18 -12.82 38.59
CA PHE A 100 11.54 -12.21 39.76
C PHE A 100 11.63 -10.67 39.71
N LEU A 101 12.78 -10.15 39.27
CA LEU A 101 13.03 -8.73 39.09
C LEU A 101 12.15 -8.10 38.00
N TYR A 102 11.90 -8.82 36.90
CA TYR A 102 11.01 -8.36 35.83
C TYR A 102 9.58 -8.22 36.36
N THR A 103 9.05 -9.22 37.08
CA THR A 103 7.69 -9.14 37.64
C THR A 103 7.54 -8.03 38.67
N LEU A 104 8.57 -7.78 39.50
CA LEU A 104 8.57 -6.72 40.51
C LEU A 104 8.69 -5.31 39.90
N LEU A 105 9.60 -5.11 38.93
CA LEU A 105 9.88 -3.79 38.34
C LEU A 105 8.99 -3.44 37.16
N LYS A 106 8.34 -4.42 36.51
CA LYS A 106 7.48 -4.21 35.35
C LYS A 106 6.40 -3.18 35.63
N TYR A 107 5.60 -3.38 36.67
CA TYR A 107 4.45 -2.50 36.94
C TYR A 107 4.85 -1.09 37.38
N PRO A 108 5.80 -0.88 38.32
CA PRO A 108 6.29 0.45 38.67
C PRO A 108 6.88 1.20 37.48
N PHE A 109 7.69 0.52 36.65
CA PHE A 109 8.30 1.14 35.48
C PHE A 109 7.25 1.45 34.41
N LEU A 110 6.31 0.53 34.15
CA LEU A 110 5.19 0.74 33.22
C LEU A 110 4.34 1.96 33.62
N VAL A 111 3.98 2.07 34.91
CA VAL A 111 3.22 3.22 35.44
C VAL A 111 4.02 4.51 35.29
N THR A 112 5.31 4.50 35.58
CA THR A 112 6.19 5.67 35.46
C THR A 112 6.26 6.17 34.01
N VAL A 113 6.46 5.26 33.06
CA VAL A 113 6.54 5.64 31.65
C VAL A 113 5.19 6.09 31.11
N PHE A 114 4.07 5.42 31.45
CA PHE A 114 2.74 5.90 31.06
C PHE A 114 2.41 7.27 31.66
N ALA A 115 2.78 7.52 32.92
CA ALA A 115 2.61 8.83 33.54
C ALA A 115 3.41 9.90 32.78
N TRP A 116 4.65 9.59 32.38
CA TRP A 116 5.47 10.50 31.59
C TRP A 116 4.90 10.74 30.17
N ILE A 117 4.44 9.69 29.49
CA ILE A 117 3.74 9.80 28.19
C ILE A 117 2.48 10.66 28.32
N ALA A 118 1.71 10.51 29.42
CA ALA A 118 0.54 11.32 29.67
C ALA A 118 0.90 12.80 29.87
N ILE A 119 1.95 13.11 30.65
CA ILE A 119 2.47 14.47 30.81
C ILE A 119 2.89 15.06 29.47
N LEU A 120 3.70 14.34 28.69
CA LEU A 120 4.12 14.77 27.35
C LEU A 120 2.92 15.01 26.42
N SER A 121 1.90 14.16 26.48
CA SER A 121 0.66 14.29 25.70
C SER A 121 -0.13 15.55 26.09
N ILE A 122 -0.21 15.86 27.39
CA ILE A 122 -0.86 17.08 27.88
C ILE A 122 -0.09 18.33 27.39
N VAL A 123 1.24 18.33 27.52
CA VAL A 123 2.10 19.42 27.02
C VAL A 123 1.95 19.58 25.50
N TYR A 124 1.87 18.48 24.76
CA TYR A 124 1.60 18.48 23.33
C TYR A 124 0.27 19.18 23.01
N VAL A 125 -0.82 18.79 23.66
CA VAL A 125 -2.15 19.38 23.46
C VAL A 125 -2.14 20.89 23.76
N PHE A 126 -1.51 21.32 24.85
CA PHE A 126 -1.40 22.75 25.16
C PHE A 126 -0.58 23.51 24.12
N THR A 127 0.53 22.93 23.64
CA THR A 127 1.33 23.52 22.56
C THR A 127 0.51 23.66 21.28
N ARG A 128 -0.32 22.66 20.95
CA ARG A 128 -1.22 22.70 19.78
C ARG A 128 -2.34 23.72 19.95
N LEU A 129 -2.93 23.82 21.14
CA LEU A 129 -3.94 24.83 21.44
C LEU A 129 -3.37 26.24 21.29
N TYR A 130 -2.16 26.48 21.79
CA TYR A 130 -1.46 27.76 21.62
C TYR A 130 -1.26 28.10 20.13
N ILE A 131 -0.73 27.16 19.34
CA ILE A 131 -0.52 27.37 17.89
C ILE A 131 -1.87 27.63 17.19
N TYR A 132 -2.90 26.85 17.51
CA TYR A 132 -4.24 27.00 16.92
C TYR A 132 -4.85 28.37 17.20
N LEU A 133 -4.85 28.80 18.48
CA LEU A 133 -5.38 30.10 18.87
C LEU A 133 -4.60 31.22 18.19
N TYR A 134 -3.27 31.14 18.18
CA TYR A 134 -2.42 32.12 17.50
C TYR A 134 -2.71 32.19 15.99
N GLU A 135 -2.78 31.04 15.30
CA GLU A 135 -3.11 31.00 13.87
C GLU A 135 -4.51 31.60 13.62
N HIS A 136 -5.49 31.26 14.44
CA HIS A 136 -6.85 31.76 14.30
C HIS A 136 -6.91 33.30 14.44
N PHE A 137 -6.31 33.87 15.48
CA PHE A 137 -6.36 35.31 15.70
C PHE A 137 -5.51 36.13 14.72
N VAL A 138 -4.36 35.60 14.27
CA VAL A 138 -3.39 36.36 13.45
C VAL A 138 -3.53 36.08 11.96
N THR A 139 -3.82 34.83 11.56
CA THR A 139 -3.80 34.42 10.14
C THR A 139 -5.17 34.30 9.50
N TRP A 140 -6.25 34.19 10.28
CA TRP A 140 -7.63 34.06 9.79
C TRP A 140 -8.39 35.38 9.89
N THR A 141 -7.85 36.45 9.31
CA THR A 141 -8.52 37.75 9.24
C THR A 141 -8.49 38.34 7.82
N GLY A 142 -9.55 39.08 7.48
CA GLY A 142 -9.61 39.93 6.28
C GLY A 142 -9.64 39.17 4.94
N ARG A 143 -8.86 39.66 3.96
CA ARG A 143 -8.87 39.16 2.57
C ARG A 143 -8.33 37.73 2.43
N ARG A 144 -7.35 37.35 3.27
CA ARG A 144 -6.73 36.01 3.27
C ARG A 144 -7.75 34.92 3.60
N GLU A 145 -8.62 35.19 4.57
CA GLU A 145 -9.67 34.26 4.96
C GLU A 145 -10.67 34.04 3.82
N LYS A 146 -11.15 35.13 3.18
CA LYS A 146 -12.09 35.03 2.04
C LYS A 146 -11.54 34.15 0.92
N LEU A 147 -10.27 34.32 0.54
CA LEU A 147 -9.62 33.51 -0.50
C LEU A 147 -9.47 32.04 -0.09
N ARG A 148 -9.14 31.75 1.18
CA ARG A 148 -9.08 30.36 1.70
C ARG A 148 -10.45 29.71 1.78
N ARG A 149 -11.49 30.45 2.15
CA ARG A 149 -12.88 29.96 2.12
C ARG A 149 -13.29 29.65 0.68
N SER A 150 -12.96 30.51 -0.28
CA SER A 150 -13.18 30.26 -1.71
C SER A 150 -12.47 28.99 -2.19
N LEU A 151 -11.23 28.76 -1.77
CA LEU A 151 -10.48 27.54 -2.07
C LEU A 151 -11.16 26.28 -1.50
N HIS A 152 -11.74 26.37 -0.29
CA HIS A 152 -12.44 25.26 0.36
C HIS A 152 -13.88 25.06 -0.12
N SER A 153 -14.47 26.00 -0.86
CA SER A 153 -15.80 25.84 -1.43
C SER A 153 -15.80 25.14 -2.80
N THR A 154 -14.65 24.93 -3.42
CA THR A 154 -14.58 24.33 -4.76
C THR A 154 -14.90 22.84 -4.73
N ARG A 155 -15.48 22.36 -5.84
CA ARG A 155 -15.83 20.95 -6.07
C ARG A 155 -14.98 20.29 -7.15
N ASN A 156 -14.47 21.07 -8.10
CA ASN A 156 -13.64 20.60 -9.20
C ASN A 156 -12.19 21.07 -9.03
N TYR A 157 -11.26 20.32 -9.64
CA TYR A 157 -9.83 20.64 -9.57
C TYR A 157 -9.48 21.93 -10.31
N GLU A 158 -10.06 22.18 -11.49
CA GLU A 158 -9.82 23.40 -12.26
C GLU A 158 -10.21 24.67 -11.48
N ASP A 159 -11.39 24.65 -10.85
CA ASP A 159 -11.83 25.74 -9.96
C ASP A 159 -10.90 25.90 -8.77
N TRP A 160 -10.47 24.78 -8.20
CA TRP A 160 -9.51 24.78 -7.10
C TRP A 160 -8.17 25.38 -7.53
N GLN A 161 -7.66 25.05 -8.71
CA GLN A 161 -6.42 25.57 -9.26
C GLN A 161 -6.50 27.08 -9.50
N ARG A 162 -7.62 27.57 -10.05
CA ARG A 162 -7.88 29.01 -10.21
C ARG A 162 -7.91 29.74 -8.86
N ALA A 163 -8.61 29.19 -7.87
CA ALA A 163 -8.65 29.75 -6.52
C ALA A 163 -7.28 29.70 -5.83
N ALA A 164 -6.50 28.63 -6.02
CA ALA A 164 -5.15 28.48 -5.50
C ALA A 164 -4.18 29.49 -6.11
N HIS A 165 -4.27 29.72 -7.43
CA HIS A 165 -3.46 30.72 -8.12
C HIS A 165 -3.74 32.14 -7.62
N ASN A 166 -5.01 32.51 -7.45
CA ASN A 166 -5.39 33.80 -6.86
C ASN A 166 -4.84 33.98 -5.44
N LEU A 167 -4.79 32.90 -4.66
CA LEU A 167 -4.21 32.91 -3.32
C LEU A 167 -2.68 33.03 -3.36
N ASP A 168 -2.01 32.37 -4.30
CA ASP A 168 -0.56 32.46 -4.50
C ASP A 168 -0.13 33.86 -4.96
N ILE A 169 -0.88 34.52 -5.85
CA ILE A 169 -0.65 35.92 -6.24
C ILE A 169 -0.73 36.83 -5.00
N TYR A 170 -1.79 36.69 -4.20
CA TYR A 170 -1.97 37.50 -3.00
C TYR A 170 -0.87 37.31 -1.96
N LEU A 171 -0.34 36.09 -1.82
CA LEU A 171 0.74 35.76 -0.89
C LEU A 171 2.14 36.05 -1.45
N GLY A 172 2.27 36.42 -2.72
CA GLY A 172 3.55 36.65 -3.39
C GLY A 172 4.34 35.36 -3.67
N ASN A 173 3.66 34.21 -3.71
CA ASN A 173 4.28 32.91 -4.00
C ASN A 173 4.67 32.80 -5.48
N GLU A 174 4.06 33.58 -6.37
CA GLU A 174 4.41 33.56 -7.81
C GLU A 174 5.84 34.06 -8.05
N LYS A 175 6.27 35.12 -7.36
CA LYS A 175 7.66 35.61 -7.38
C LYS A 175 8.66 34.54 -6.94
N TRP A 176 8.23 33.62 -6.07
CA TRP A 176 9.07 32.49 -5.68
C TRP A 176 9.16 31.43 -6.78
N LYS A 177 8.13 31.24 -7.61
CA LYS A 177 8.17 30.32 -8.76
C LYS A 177 9.10 30.83 -9.87
N GLU A 178 9.15 32.14 -10.06
CA GLU A 178 10.03 32.85 -11.01
C GLU A 178 11.52 32.75 -10.64
N ASN A 179 11.85 32.75 -9.34
CA ASN A 179 13.25 32.58 -8.94
C ASN A 179 13.66 31.10 -8.99
N ASP A 180 14.64 30.76 -9.81
CA ASP A 180 15.17 29.38 -9.90
C ASP A 180 15.91 28.93 -8.65
N GLU A 181 16.47 29.84 -7.84
CA GLU A 181 17.31 29.45 -6.72
C GLU A 181 16.50 28.83 -5.58
N TYR A 182 16.94 27.65 -5.12
CA TYR A 182 16.41 26.99 -3.94
C TYR A 182 17.39 25.97 -3.38
N ALA A 183 17.32 25.73 -2.07
CA ALA A 183 18.31 24.88 -1.37
C ALA A 183 18.07 23.36 -1.50
N TYR A 184 16.89 22.95 -1.96
CA TYR A 184 16.46 21.54 -1.93
C TYR A 184 16.49 20.83 -3.30
N TYR A 185 17.06 21.49 -4.31
CA TYR A 185 17.40 20.90 -5.60
C TYR A 185 18.56 21.68 -6.22
N ASP A 186 19.37 21.03 -7.06
CA ASP A 186 20.47 21.70 -7.76
C ASP A 186 19.97 22.30 -9.08
N TYR A 187 19.55 23.56 -8.98
CA TYR A 187 19.02 24.36 -10.08
C TYR A 187 20.04 24.62 -11.20
N LEU A 188 21.34 24.63 -10.90
CA LEU A 188 22.39 24.88 -11.89
C LEU A 188 22.48 23.70 -12.86
N THR A 189 22.45 22.49 -12.32
CA THR A 189 22.48 21.27 -13.14
C THR A 189 21.19 21.11 -13.93
N VAL A 190 20.01 21.35 -13.32
CA VAL A 190 18.73 21.31 -14.04
C VAL A 190 18.72 22.29 -15.21
N ARG A 191 19.16 23.54 -15.02
CA ARG A 191 19.24 24.54 -16.10
C ARG A 191 20.16 24.10 -17.24
N LYS A 192 21.31 23.50 -16.92
CA LYS A 192 22.24 22.97 -17.93
C LYS A 192 21.60 21.84 -18.73
N VAL A 193 20.97 20.88 -18.06
CA VAL A 193 20.31 19.73 -18.68
C VAL A 193 19.15 20.17 -19.58
N VAL A 194 18.31 21.10 -19.12
CA VAL A 194 17.22 21.69 -19.93
C VAL A 194 17.76 22.32 -21.21
N LYS A 195 18.86 23.08 -21.12
CA LYS A 195 19.49 23.71 -22.28
C LYS A 195 20.04 22.67 -23.26
N GLN A 196 20.70 21.62 -22.76
CA GLN A 196 21.25 20.53 -23.57
C GLN A 196 20.15 19.72 -24.26
N LEU A 197 19.09 19.33 -23.54
CA LEU A 197 17.93 18.62 -24.10
C LEU A 197 17.28 19.44 -25.22
N ARG A 198 17.05 20.74 -25.00
CA ARG A 198 16.51 21.65 -26.03
C ARG A 198 17.41 21.73 -27.26
N GLN A 199 18.72 21.81 -27.07
CA GLN A 199 19.68 21.90 -28.17
C GLN A 199 19.72 20.61 -28.99
N LEU A 200 19.85 19.45 -28.32
CA LEU A 200 19.88 18.15 -28.98
C LEU A 200 18.55 17.86 -29.69
N ARG A 201 17.40 18.15 -29.08
CA ARG A 201 16.10 17.98 -29.74
C ARG A 201 16.02 18.81 -31.03
N LYS A 202 16.41 20.09 -30.99
CA LYS A 202 16.40 20.94 -32.19
C LYS A 202 17.35 20.42 -33.28
N GLN A 203 18.55 20.00 -32.90
CA GLN A 203 19.52 19.44 -33.85
C GLN A 203 18.96 18.19 -34.53
N VAL A 204 18.28 17.33 -33.78
CA VAL A 204 17.66 16.11 -34.28
C VAL A 204 16.39 16.40 -35.12
N GLU A 205 15.64 17.46 -34.81
CA GLU A 205 14.48 17.89 -35.63
C GLU A 205 14.89 18.56 -36.94
N GLU A 206 16.01 19.30 -36.95
CA GLU A 206 16.50 20.05 -38.10
C GLU A 206 17.32 19.19 -39.09
N THR A 207 17.96 18.12 -38.60
CA THR A 207 18.82 17.26 -39.43
C THR A 207 18.01 16.18 -40.13
N GLN A 208 18.27 15.95 -41.42
CA GLN A 208 17.59 14.88 -42.18
C GLN A 208 18.12 13.49 -41.81
N ASN A 209 17.21 12.52 -41.79
CA ASN A 209 17.49 11.10 -41.58
C ASN A 209 18.60 10.60 -42.53
N GLY A 210 19.64 9.99 -41.96
CA GLY A 210 20.74 9.36 -42.71
C GLY A 210 22.08 10.13 -42.72
N ASN A 211 22.14 11.33 -42.11
CA ASN A 211 23.41 12.00 -41.85
C ASN A 211 24.11 11.41 -40.61
N VAL A 212 25.44 11.25 -40.66
CA VAL A 212 26.24 10.78 -39.50
C VAL A 212 26.05 11.68 -38.27
N GLN A 213 25.93 13.00 -38.50
CA GLN A 213 25.66 13.98 -37.44
C GLN A 213 24.27 13.80 -36.79
N HIS A 214 23.30 13.26 -37.54
CA HIS A 214 21.97 12.95 -37.02
C HIS A 214 22.03 11.75 -36.07
N GLU A 215 22.68 10.66 -36.49
CA GLU A 215 22.82 9.44 -35.68
C GLU A 215 23.57 9.72 -34.37
N GLU A 216 24.63 10.53 -34.41
CA GLU A 216 25.37 10.97 -33.22
C GLU A 216 24.48 11.80 -32.28
N ALA A 217 23.72 12.76 -32.82
CA ALA A 217 22.80 13.58 -32.02
C ALA A 217 21.66 12.75 -31.38
N VAL A 218 21.20 11.70 -32.04
CA VAL A 218 20.18 10.76 -31.51
C VAL A 218 20.74 9.95 -30.35
N GLU A 219 21.95 9.41 -30.47
CA GLU A 219 22.60 8.67 -29.38
C GLU A 219 22.99 9.59 -28.21
N ASP A 220 23.41 10.82 -28.48
CA ASP A 220 23.65 11.84 -27.45
C ASP A 220 22.36 12.19 -26.70
N LEU A 221 21.25 12.38 -27.40
CA LEU A 221 19.94 12.62 -26.78
C LEU A 221 19.54 11.43 -25.90
N ARG A 222 19.73 10.22 -26.40
CA ARG A 222 19.40 8.99 -25.68
C ARG A 222 20.25 8.82 -24.42
N SER A 223 21.56 9.05 -24.51
CA SER A 223 22.46 8.98 -23.36
C SER A 223 22.14 10.04 -22.30
N LEU A 224 21.77 11.26 -22.73
CA LEU A 224 21.34 12.33 -21.83
C LEU A 224 20.02 11.98 -21.13
N LEU A 225 19.07 11.38 -21.84
CA LEU A 225 17.82 10.89 -21.27
C LEU A 225 18.06 9.79 -20.22
N GLU A 226 18.96 8.84 -20.48
CA GLU A 226 19.35 7.82 -19.49
C GLU A 226 20.00 8.43 -18.24
N ALA A 227 20.73 9.53 -18.40
CA ALA A 227 21.33 10.24 -17.28
C ALA A 227 20.29 11.02 -16.45
N CYS A 228 19.30 11.65 -17.10
CA CYS A 228 18.36 12.55 -16.45
C CYS A 228 17.08 11.87 -15.94
N VAL A 229 16.59 10.81 -16.58
CA VAL A 229 15.36 10.12 -16.18
C VAL A 229 15.69 9.10 -15.09
N LYS A 230 15.82 9.60 -13.86
CA LYS A 230 16.10 8.82 -12.65
C LYS A 230 15.15 9.23 -11.53
N ASN A 231 14.91 8.34 -10.58
CA ASN A 231 14.15 8.67 -9.38
C ASN A 231 14.74 9.91 -8.67
N ASN A 232 13.92 10.94 -8.45
CA ASN A 232 14.31 12.20 -7.82
C ASN A 232 15.60 12.84 -8.38
N PHE A 233 15.77 12.86 -9.70
CA PHE A 233 16.93 13.47 -10.37
C PHE A 233 17.23 14.87 -9.84
N VAL A 234 18.42 15.07 -9.25
CA VAL A 234 18.91 16.38 -8.77
C VAL A 234 17.98 17.05 -7.75
N GLY A 235 17.04 16.30 -7.14
CA GLY A 235 16.08 16.82 -6.18
C GLY A 235 14.82 17.45 -6.77
N VAL A 236 14.53 17.29 -8.07
CA VAL A 236 13.34 17.87 -8.73
C VAL A 236 12.00 17.33 -8.18
N GLU A 237 12.02 16.16 -7.57
CA GLU A 237 10.85 15.52 -6.94
C GLU A 237 10.84 15.71 -5.42
N ASN A 238 11.60 16.66 -4.89
CA ASN A 238 11.60 16.93 -3.46
C ASN A 238 10.23 17.50 -3.03
N PRO A 239 9.51 16.88 -2.06
CA PRO A 239 8.22 17.40 -1.58
C PRO A 239 8.28 18.83 -1.04
N ARG A 240 9.46 19.31 -0.63
CA ARG A 240 9.69 20.68 -0.14
C ARG A 240 9.63 21.74 -1.24
N LEU A 241 9.78 21.37 -2.51
CA LEU A 241 9.54 22.29 -3.63
C LEU A 241 8.05 22.57 -3.76
N TYR A 242 7.26 21.51 -3.75
CA TYR A 242 5.81 21.61 -3.90
C TYR A 242 5.10 22.11 -2.64
N SER A 243 5.79 22.32 -1.52
CA SER A 243 5.17 22.87 -0.30
C SER A 243 5.13 24.40 -0.26
N GLU A 244 5.88 25.12 -1.08
CA GLU A 244 6.00 26.59 -0.98
C GLU A 244 4.87 27.36 -1.68
N ALA A 245 4.16 26.73 -2.62
CA ALA A 245 3.01 27.28 -3.33
C ALA A 245 1.76 26.43 -3.11
N TYR A 246 0.57 27.04 -3.26
CA TYR A 246 -0.67 26.27 -3.28
C TYR A 246 -0.82 25.53 -4.61
N SER A 247 -0.50 26.16 -5.75
CA SER A 247 -0.53 25.53 -7.07
C SER A 247 0.86 25.46 -7.71
N GLY A 248 1.19 24.31 -8.29
CA GLY A 248 2.41 24.14 -9.08
C GLY A 248 3.71 24.04 -8.27
N THR A 249 4.81 24.29 -8.98
CA THR A 249 6.19 24.28 -8.49
C THR A 249 6.96 25.42 -9.19
N LYS A 250 8.30 25.45 -9.05
CA LYS A 250 9.19 26.35 -9.77
C LYS A 250 9.03 26.22 -11.29
N HIS A 251 9.15 27.32 -12.04
CA HIS A 251 9.07 27.27 -13.51
C HIS A 251 10.17 26.40 -14.12
N LEU A 252 11.42 26.51 -13.64
CA LEU A 252 12.53 25.66 -14.12
C LEU A 252 12.25 24.15 -13.97
N VAL A 253 11.61 23.73 -12.87
CA VAL A 253 11.25 22.32 -12.66
C VAL A 253 10.15 21.90 -13.64
N GLN A 254 9.16 22.77 -13.87
CA GLN A 254 8.11 22.50 -14.83
C GLN A 254 8.66 22.41 -16.26
N GLU A 255 9.54 23.34 -16.64
CA GLU A 255 10.26 23.33 -17.92
C GLU A 255 11.05 22.03 -18.11
N TYR A 256 11.80 21.59 -17.11
CA TYR A 256 12.53 20.32 -17.18
C TYR A 256 11.61 19.12 -17.46
N ILE A 257 10.49 19.02 -16.76
CA ILE A 257 9.54 17.91 -16.94
C ILE A 257 8.89 17.95 -18.33
N ASP A 258 8.55 19.14 -18.81
CA ASP A 258 7.95 19.33 -20.13
C ASP A 258 8.96 19.04 -21.25
N GLU A 259 10.23 19.47 -21.12
CA GLU A 259 11.28 19.15 -22.10
C GLU A 259 11.61 17.65 -22.14
N VAL A 260 11.73 17.00 -20.98
CA VAL A 260 11.95 15.54 -20.91
C VAL A 260 10.81 14.78 -21.58
N HIS A 261 9.56 15.19 -21.32
CA HIS A 261 8.39 14.60 -21.96
C HIS A 261 8.47 14.72 -23.49
N LEU A 262 8.75 15.92 -24.00
CA LEU A 262 8.85 16.15 -25.46
C LEU A 262 9.97 15.32 -26.09
N CYS A 263 11.14 15.21 -25.44
CA CYS A 263 12.24 14.38 -25.93
C CYS A 263 11.89 12.88 -25.94
N LEU A 264 11.19 12.38 -24.92
CA LEU A 264 10.74 10.98 -24.86
C LEU A 264 9.65 10.68 -25.90
N GLU A 265 8.71 11.61 -26.09
CA GLU A 265 7.65 11.52 -27.09
C GLU A 265 8.24 11.51 -28.51
N TRP A 266 9.24 12.35 -28.77
CA TRP A 266 10.00 12.30 -30.02
C TRP A 266 10.64 10.93 -30.21
N LEU A 267 11.42 10.44 -29.24
CA LEU A 267 12.13 9.15 -29.30
C LEU A 267 11.18 7.96 -29.55
N LEU A 268 9.97 8.04 -28.99
CA LEU A 268 8.93 7.04 -29.19
C LEU A 268 8.50 6.96 -30.67
N ASN A 269 8.31 8.11 -31.32
CA ASN A 269 7.76 8.23 -32.67
C ASN A 269 8.81 8.16 -33.79
N THR A 270 10.09 8.36 -33.46
CA THR A 270 11.21 8.35 -34.42
C THR A 270 11.34 7.03 -35.18
N ARG A 271 11.61 7.04 -36.49
CA ARG A 271 11.81 5.80 -37.28
C ARG A 271 13.27 5.34 -37.35
N ASP A 272 14.18 6.16 -36.84
CA ASP A 272 15.63 5.98 -36.92
C ASP A 272 16.17 4.86 -36.01
N LEU A 273 15.38 4.44 -35.01
CA LEU A 273 15.76 3.39 -34.07
C LEU A 273 14.91 2.14 -34.25
N THR A 274 15.53 0.98 -34.19
CA THR A 274 14.82 -0.30 -34.20
C THR A 274 13.98 -0.48 -32.94
N LYS A 275 12.91 -1.27 -33.03
CA LYS A 275 11.99 -1.53 -31.91
C LYS A 275 12.74 -2.16 -30.73
N GLU A 276 13.72 -3.02 -30.98
CA GLU A 276 14.50 -3.68 -29.93
C GLU A 276 15.36 -2.70 -29.13
N VAL A 277 16.00 -1.73 -29.82
CA VAL A 277 16.83 -0.70 -29.17
C VAL A 277 15.94 0.21 -28.33
N LYS A 278 14.80 0.64 -28.87
CA LYS A 278 13.81 1.42 -28.12
C LYS A 278 13.31 0.68 -26.88
N TYR A 279 12.93 -0.59 -27.03
CA TYR A 279 12.44 -1.41 -25.92
C TYR A 279 13.48 -1.52 -24.80
N ARG A 280 14.75 -1.79 -25.14
CA ARG A 280 15.85 -1.85 -24.15
C ARG A 280 16.05 -0.51 -23.44
N HIS A 281 16.02 0.59 -24.20
CA HIS A 281 16.15 1.93 -23.63
C HIS A 281 15.00 2.25 -22.68
N PHE A 282 13.73 2.10 -23.10
CA PHE A 282 12.57 2.34 -22.23
C PHE A 282 12.55 1.40 -21.01
N ARG A 283 13.04 0.16 -21.13
CA ARG A 283 13.19 -0.76 -19.98
C ARG A 283 14.24 -0.29 -18.98
N HIS A 284 15.34 0.27 -19.46
CA HIS A 284 16.34 0.88 -18.61
C HIS A 284 15.77 2.14 -17.91
N LEU A 285 15.02 2.98 -18.63
CA LEU A 285 14.34 4.14 -18.05
C LEU A 285 13.31 3.73 -16.99
N ASP A 286 12.49 2.71 -17.23
CA ASP A 286 11.51 2.21 -16.25
C ASP A 286 12.18 1.70 -14.97
N THR A 287 13.30 0.97 -15.12
CA THR A 287 14.05 0.44 -13.98
C THR A 287 14.63 1.57 -13.12
N ASN A 288 15.19 2.62 -13.75
CA ASN A 288 15.83 3.75 -13.05
C ASN A 288 14.84 4.78 -12.51
N PHE A 289 13.75 5.03 -13.23
CA PHE A 289 12.72 5.98 -12.82
C PHE A 289 11.88 5.34 -11.71
N GLY A 290 11.39 4.11 -11.91
CA GLY A 290 10.48 3.42 -11.01
C GLY A 290 9.02 3.85 -11.17
N ARG A 291 8.12 3.10 -10.54
CA ARG A 291 6.67 3.25 -10.70
C ARG A 291 5.99 3.97 -9.54
N THR A 292 4.79 4.46 -9.79
CA THR A 292 3.94 5.14 -8.81
C THR A 292 2.89 4.19 -8.22
N ALA A 293 2.72 4.22 -6.90
CA ALA A 293 1.68 3.47 -6.21
C ALA A 293 0.78 4.35 -5.32
N LEU A 294 -0.53 4.03 -5.30
CA LEU A 294 -1.50 4.58 -4.35
C LEU A 294 -1.64 3.64 -3.15
N CYS A 295 -1.37 4.15 -1.95
CA CYS A 295 -1.44 3.41 -0.71
C CYS A 295 -2.59 3.91 0.17
N LEU A 296 -3.59 3.06 0.40
CA LEU A 296 -4.77 3.36 1.21
C LEU A 296 -4.62 2.72 2.59
N SER A 297 -4.34 3.55 3.59
CA SER A 297 -4.17 3.13 4.98
C SER A 297 -5.47 2.63 5.62
N GLY A 298 -5.33 1.81 6.67
CA GLY A 298 -6.40 1.47 7.59
C GLY A 298 -7.02 2.69 8.30
N GLY A 299 -8.10 2.43 9.06
CA GLY A 299 -8.77 3.49 9.84
C GLY A 299 -10.27 3.30 10.07
N ALA A 300 -10.80 2.07 9.99
CA ALA A 300 -12.24 1.79 10.14
C ALA A 300 -13.10 2.67 9.21
N THR A 301 -14.16 3.31 9.70
CA THR A 301 -15.04 4.14 8.85
C THR A 301 -14.34 5.37 8.28
N PHE A 302 -13.19 5.81 8.82
CA PHE A 302 -12.38 6.87 8.21
C PHE A 302 -11.83 6.48 6.82
N ALA A 303 -11.77 5.18 6.50
CA ALA A 303 -11.45 4.71 5.16
C ALA A 303 -12.39 5.26 4.07
N TYR A 304 -13.61 5.72 4.40
CA TYR A 304 -14.51 6.29 3.40
C TYR A 304 -14.03 7.64 2.85
N TYR A 305 -13.09 8.33 3.52
CA TYR A 305 -12.41 9.48 2.92
C TYR A 305 -11.59 9.10 1.68
N HIS A 306 -11.10 7.86 1.61
CA HIS A 306 -10.35 7.35 0.45
C HIS A 306 -11.17 7.38 -0.82
N PHE A 307 -12.50 7.18 -0.76
CA PHE A 307 -13.35 7.31 -1.93
C PHE A 307 -13.24 8.70 -2.58
N GLY A 308 -13.12 9.75 -1.76
CA GLY A 308 -12.94 11.11 -2.26
C GLY A 308 -11.56 11.34 -2.85
N VAL A 309 -10.51 10.75 -2.25
CA VAL A 309 -9.15 10.81 -2.78
C VAL A 309 -9.05 10.09 -4.13
N VAL A 310 -9.57 8.86 -4.21
CA VAL A 310 -9.64 8.08 -5.45
C VAL A 310 -10.42 8.84 -6.51
N LYS A 311 -11.58 9.41 -6.14
CA LYS A 311 -12.39 10.19 -7.07
C LYS A 311 -11.62 11.39 -7.64
N ALA A 312 -10.91 12.15 -6.80
CA ALA A 312 -10.10 13.26 -7.29
C ALA A 312 -8.95 12.82 -8.20
N LEU A 313 -8.31 11.67 -7.94
CA LEU A 313 -7.27 11.14 -8.82
C LEU A 313 -7.85 10.63 -10.14
N LEU A 314 -9.02 9.97 -10.09
CA LEU A 314 -9.74 9.44 -11.24
C LEU A 314 -10.27 10.55 -12.15
N ASP A 315 -10.91 11.57 -11.58
CA ASP A 315 -11.47 12.71 -12.31
C ASP A 315 -10.39 13.53 -13.04
N ASN A 316 -9.12 13.39 -12.65
CA ASN A 316 -7.97 14.11 -13.22
C ASN A 316 -6.98 13.20 -13.98
N GLY A 317 -7.36 11.95 -14.29
CA GLY A 317 -6.53 11.03 -15.09
C GLY A 317 -5.19 10.66 -14.45
N VAL A 318 -5.08 10.71 -13.11
CA VAL A 318 -3.82 10.53 -12.37
C VAL A 318 -3.90 9.42 -11.33
N LEU A 319 -4.86 8.50 -11.50
CA LEU A 319 -5.03 7.35 -10.62
C LEU A 319 -3.99 6.26 -10.95
N PRO A 320 -3.02 5.98 -10.04
CA PRO A 320 -1.96 5.01 -10.31
C PRO A 320 -2.49 3.60 -10.54
N GLU A 321 -1.74 2.80 -11.32
CA GLU A 321 -2.10 1.41 -11.61
C GLU A 321 -1.87 0.47 -10.43
N ILE A 322 -0.83 0.74 -9.63
CA ILE A 322 -0.50 -0.03 -8.44
C ILE A 322 -1.26 0.54 -7.26
N ILE A 323 -2.19 -0.24 -6.73
CA ILE A 323 -3.04 0.16 -5.61
C ILE A 323 -2.80 -0.83 -4.47
N THR A 324 -2.42 -0.31 -3.30
CA THR A 324 -2.32 -1.10 -2.08
C THR A 324 -3.34 -0.62 -1.06
N GLY A 325 -3.89 -1.55 -0.29
CA GLY A 325 -4.80 -1.23 0.79
C GLY A 325 -4.61 -2.15 1.99
N THR A 326 -4.81 -1.56 3.17
CA THR A 326 -4.77 -2.27 4.45
C THR A 326 -6.09 -2.04 5.20
N SER A 327 -6.66 -3.08 5.81
CA SER A 327 -7.90 -3.00 6.61
C SER A 327 -9.04 -2.33 5.83
N GLY A 328 -9.68 -1.29 6.35
CA GLY A 328 -10.70 -0.50 5.62
C GLY A 328 -10.20 0.09 4.30
N GLY A 329 -8.90 0.38 4.16
CA GLY A 329 -8.28 0.79 2.91
C GLY A 329 -8.22 -0.32 1.87
N ALA A 330 -8.11 -1.60 2.29
CA ALA A 330 -8.15 -2.76 1.41
C ALA A 330 -9.54 -2.92 0.75
N LEU A 331 -10.62 -2.62 1.46
CA LEU A 331 -11.97 -2.62 0.90
C LEU A 331 -12.10 -1.60 -0.25
N VAL A 332 -11.60 -0.38 -0.03
CA VAL A 332 -11.62 0.68 -1.06
C VAL A 332 -10.69 0.31 -2.21
N ALA A 333 -9.48 -0.16 -1.93
CA ALA A 333 -8.53 -0.60 -2.95
C ALA A 333 -9.12 -1.72 -3.82
N ALA A 334 -9.79 -2.70 -3.20
CA ALA A 334 -10.47 -3.78 -3.88
C ALA A 334 -11.60 -3.27 -4.78
N LEU A 335 -12.42 -2.31 -4.31
CA LEU A 335 -13.41 -1.66 -5.18
C LEU A 335 -12.76 -1.03 -6.41
N VAL A 336 -11.65 -0.30 -6.23
CA VAL A 336 -10.97 0.38 -7.35
C VAL A 336 -10.32 -0.60 -8.34
N ALA A 337 -9.70 -1.66 -7.84
CA ALA A 337 -8.94 -2.59 -8.69
C ALA A 337 -9.80 -3.64 -9.41
N THR A 338 -11.10 -3.71 -9.13
CA THR A 338 -12.00 -4.72 -9.69
C THR A 338 -13.02 -4.16 -10.67
N ARG A 339 -13.07 -2.83 -10.82
CA ARG A 339 -13.95 -2.09 -11.74
C ARG A 339 -13.14 -1.31 -12.75
N THR A 340 -13.75 -1.00 -13.89
CA THR A 340 -13.16 -0.08 -14.90
C THR A 340 -13.29 1.38 -14.46
N ASP A 341 -12.59 2.30 -15.14
CA ASP A 341 -12.68 3.74 -14.85
C ASP A 341 -14.10 4.30 -14.95
N GLU A 342 -14.85 3.89 -15.97
CA GLU A 342 -16.21 4.37 -16.20
C GLU A 342 -17.20 3.80 -15.16
N GLU A 343 -17.05 2.52 -14.78
CA GLU A 343 -17.81 1.92 -13.67
C GLU A 343 -17.53 2.66 -12.35
N LEU A 344 -16.27 3.03 -12.08
CA LEU A 344 -15.90 3.75 -10.86
C LEU A 344 -16.48 5.17 -10.80
N LYS A 345 -16.49 5.90 -11.91
CA LYS A 345 -17.10 7.25 -11.97
C LYS A 345 -18.58 7.21 -11.60
N GLN A 346 -19.30 6.15 -11.99
CA GLN A 346 -20.70 5.93 -11.64
C GLN A 346 -20.89 5.52 -10.17
N LEU A 347 -19.94 4.74 -9.62
CA LEU A 347 -20.02 4.20 -8.25
C LEU A 347 -19.58 5.19 -7.16
N LEU A 348 -18.67 6.14 -7.44
CA LEU A 348 -18.13 7.09 -6.46
C LEU A 348 -19.08 8.29 -6.24
N ILE A 349 -20.33 7.96 -5.87
CA ILE A 349 -21.42 8.88 -5.56
C ILE A 349 -21.94 8.67 -4.13
N PRO A 350 -22.61 9.68 -3.51
CA PRO A 350 -23.18 9.56 -2.18
C PRO A 350 -24.09 8.35 -1.95
N ALA A 351 -24.80 7.89 -3.00
CA ALA A 351 -25.66 6.70 -2.94
C ALA A 351 -24.90 5.42 -2.54
N LEU A 352 -23.58 5.35 -2.73
CA LEU A 352 -22.76 4.21 -2.32
C LEU A 352 -22.91 3.87 -0.83
N ALA A 353 -23.31 4.84 0.00
CA ALA A 353 -23.60 4.65 1.42
C ALA A 353 -24.64 3.54 1.66
N TYR A 354 -25.62 3.35 0.77
CA TYR A 354 -26.64 2.30 0.90
C TYR A 354 -26.08 0.88 0.78
N ARG A 355 -24.89 0.70 0.21
CA ARG A 355 -24.20 -0.59 0.10
C ARG A 355 -23.18 -0.82 1.22
N ILE A 356 -22.83 0.20 1.98
CA ILE A 356 -21.94 0.11 3.14
C ILE A 356 -22.80 -0.19 4.38
N LYS A 357 -23.08 -1.47 4.63
CA LYS A 357 -23.95 -1.95 5.73
C LYS A 357 -23.21 -2.82 6.76
N ALA A 358 -21.92 -2.58 6.91
CA ALA A 358 -21.03 -3.41 7.71
C ALA A 358 -21.43 -3.46 9.21
N CYS A 359 -22.14 -2.44 9.69
CA CYS A 359 -22.58 -2.26 11.08
C CYS A 359 -24.11 -2.30 11.24
N HIS A 360 -24.86 -2.91 10.32
CA HIS A 360 -26.32 -2.80 10.30
C HIS A 360 -27.03 -3.51 11.48
N GLU A 361 -26.33 -4.38 12.20
CA GLU A 361 -26.88 -5.12 13.31
C GLU A 361 -27.15 -4.27 14.55
N ARG A 362 -28.29 -4.53 15.21
CA ARG A 362 -28.71 -3.83 16.42
C ARG A 362 -27.80 -4.14 17.62
N PHE A 363 -27.68 -3.16 18.52
CA PHE A 363 -26.82 -3.23 19.71
C PHE A 363 -26.91 -4.54 20.52
N PRO A 364 -28.12 -5.06 20.85
CA PRO A 364 -28.22 -6.29 21.64
C PRO A 364 -27.68 -7.54 20.93
N ALA A 365 -27.77 -7.59 19.60
CA ALA A 365 -27.38 -8.75 18.81
C ALA A 365 -25.85 -8.92 18.78
N TRP A 366 -25.12 -7.83 18.48
CA TRP A 366 -23.67 -7.90 18.42
C TRP A 366 -23.02 -8.05 19.80
N VAL A 367 -23.60 -7.49 20.87
CA VAL A 367 -23.08 -7.68 22.24
C VAL A 367 -23.17 -9.15 22.65
N LYS A 368 -24.29 -9.80 22.36
CA LYS A 368 -24.48 -11.24 22.61
C LYS A 368 -23.46 -12.08 21.84
N ARG A 369 -23.14 -11.70 20.59
CA ARG A 369 -22.08 -12.34 19.81
C ARG A 369 -20.71 -12.10 20.45
N TRP A 370 -20.38 -10.86 20.76
CA TRP A 370 -19.09 -10.48 21.34
C TRP A 370 -18.81 -11.24 22.64
N TRP A 371 -19.82 -11.42 23.49
CA TRP A 371 -19.71 -12.25 24.70
C TRP A 371 -19.44 -13.73 24.43
N LYS A 372 -19.93 -14.28 23.32
CA LYS A 372 -19.80 -15.70 22.97
C LYS A 372 -18.53 -16.01 22.17
N THR A 373 -18.20 -15.17 21.19
CA THR A 373 -17.16 -15.43 20.19
C THR A 373 -15.99 -14.45 20.24
N GLY A 374 -16.10 -13.37 21.04
CA GLY A 374 -15.08 -12.31 21.09
C GLY A 374 -15.10 -11.35 19.89
N ALA A 375 -16.01 -11.53 18.92
CA ALA A 375 -16.11 -10.69 17.73
C ALA A 375 -17.40 -9.86 17.74
N ARG A 376 -17.28 -8.60 17.30
CA ARG A 376 -18.42 -7.71 17.09
C ARG A 376 -19.18 -8.09 15.82
N PHE A 377 -18.47 -8.25 14.71
CA PHE A 377 -19.09 -8.54 13.41
C PHE A 377 -19.21 -10.03 13.13
N ASP A 378 -20.20 -10.40 12.32
CA ASP A 378 -20.30 -11.74 11.77
C ASP A 378 -19.44 -11.86 10.51
N THR A 379 -18.59 -12.88 10.48
CA THR A 379 -17.63 -13.09 9.39
C THR A 379 -18.33 -13.47 8.07
N LEU A 380 -19.42 -14.24 8.13
CA LEU A 380 -20.15 -14.68 6.94
C LEU A 380 -20.96 -13.54 6.32
N ASP A 381 -21.63 -12.74 7.15
CA ASP A 381 -22.31 -11.54 6.68
C ASP A 381 -21.32 -10.53 6.06
N TRP A 382 -20.16 -10.33 6.69
CA TRP A 382 -19.09 -9.52 6.10
C TRP A 382 -18.57 -10.08 4.78
N ALA A 383 -18.43 -11.41 4.64
CA ALA A 383 -18.08 -12.04 3.37
C ALA A 383 -19.11 -11.74 2.28
N ARG A 384 -20.40 -11.84 2.61
CA ARG A 384 -21.48 -11.50 1.68
C ARG A 384 -21.42 -10.03 1.26
N GLN A 385 -21.21 -9.10 2.20
CA GLN A 385 -21.13 -7.68 1.90
C GLN A 385 -19.87 -7.31 1.10
N CYS A 386 -18.70 -7.79 1.53
CA CYS A 386 -17.43 -7.60 0.83
C CYS A 386 -17.46 -8.17 -0.59
N SER A 387 -18.20 -9.26 -0.83
CA SER A 387 -18.33 -9.84 -2.17
C SER A 387 -18.90 -8.84 -3.18
N TRP A 388 -19.81 -7.96 -2.76
CA TRP A 388 -20.30 -6.91 -3.66
C TRP A 388 -19.15 -5.99 -4.05
N PHE A 389 -18.33 -5.52 -3.09
CA PHE A 389 -17.14 -4.68 -3.34
C PHE A 389 -16.02 -5.37 -4.13
N THR A 390 -16.08 -6.67 -4.39
CA THR A 390 -15.08 -7.42 -5.18
C THR A 390 -15.63 -8.05 -6.46
N ARG A 391 -16.89 -7.79 -6.84
CA ARG A 391 -17.62 -8.47 -7.94
C ARG A 391 -17.68 -9.99 -7.76
N GLY A 392 -17.94 -10.43 -6.52
CA GLY A 392 -18.04 -11.84 -6.14
C GLY A 392 -16.71 -12.44 -5.73
N SER A 393 -16.56 -13.74 -5.95
CA SER A 393 -15.35 -14.50 -5.64
C SER A 393 -14.26 -14.33 -6.70
N MET A 394 -14.02 -13.09 -7.11
CA MET A 394 -12.97 -12.75 -8.07
C MET A 394 -11.57 -12.89 -7.44
N THR A 395 -10.64 -13.42 -8.21
CA THR A 395 -9.24 -13.59 -7.78
C THR A 395 -8.37 -12.38 -8.12
N PHE A 396 -7.18 -12.27 -7.50
CA PHE A 396 -6.23 -11.21 -7.83
C PHE A 396 -5.80 -11.22 -9.30
N ARG A 397 -5.67 -12.42 -9.90
CA ARG A 397 -5.37 -12.56 -11.33
C ARG A 397 -6.53 -12.06 -12.20
N GLU A 398 -7.74 -12.53 -11.92
CA GLU A 398 -8.95 -12.14 -12.69
C GLU A 398 -9.19 -10.61 -12.63
N ALA A 399 -8.95 -9.99 -11.47
CA ALA A 399 -9.06 -8.53 -11.32
C ALA A 399 -8.03 -7.76 -12.18
N PHE A 400 -6.79 -8.26 -12.22
CA PHE A 400 -5.72 -7.68 -13.04
C PHE A 400 -6.00 -7.84 -14.53
N GLU A 401 -6.45 -9.02 -14.97
CA GLU A 401 -6.84 -9.27 -16.37
C GLU A 401 -8.01 -8.39 -16.82
N ARG A 402 -8.97 -8.09 -15.93
CA ARG A 402 -10.11 -7.22 -16.26
C ARG A 402 -9.75 -5.74 -16.35
N THR A 403 -8.95 -5.23 -15.41
CA THR A 403 -8.80 -3.77 -15.20
C THR A 403 -7.39 -3.24 -15.49
N GLY A 404 -6.39 -4.12 -15.57
CA GLY A 404 -4.97 -3.75 -15.66
C GLY A 404 -4.41 -3.18 -14.35
N ARG A 405 -5.21 -3.08 -13.28
CA ARG A 405 -4.77 -2.57 -11.98
C ARG A 405 -4.16 -3.65 -11.13
N ILE A 406 -3.05 -3.32 -10.49
CA ILE A 406 -2.34 -4.21 -9.58
C ILE A 406 -2.86 -3.98 -8.17
N LEU A 407 -3.73 -4.88 -7.69
CA LEU A 407 -4.21 -4.87 -6.32
C LEU A 407 -3.20 -5.53 -5.38
N ASN A 408 -2.89 -4.85 -4.28
CA ASN A 408 -2.07 -5.36 -3.19
C ASN A 408 -2.84 -5.26 -1.86
N VAL A 409 -2.89 -6.35 -1.10
CA VAL A 409 -3.54 -6.40 0.22
C VAL A 409 -2.57 -6.98 1.24
N SER A 410 -2.33 -6.25 2.33
CA SER A 410 -1.47 -6.70 3.42
C SER A 410 -2.24 -7.63 4.38
N CYS A 411 -1.68 -8.81 4.66
CA CYS A 411 -2.26 -9.78 5.58
C CYS A 411 -1.20 -10.25 6.58
N VAL A 412 -1.52 -10.18 7.87
CA VAL A 412 -0.63 -10.63 8.95
C VAL A 412 -1.09 -12.00 9.42
N PRO A 413 -0.23 -13.02 9.47
CA PRO A 413 -0.63 -14.33 10.00
C PRO A 413 -0.97 -14.23 11.49
N SER A 414 -1.84 -15.12 11.97
CA SER A 414 -2.25 -15.14 13.38
C SER A 414 -1.08 -15.45 14.32
N ASP A 415 -0.08 -16.19 13.84
CA ASP A 415 1.15 -16.53 14.55
C ASP A 415 2.17 -15.37 14.49
N PRO A 416 2.62 -14.84 15.64
CA PRO A 416 3.52 -13.69 15.71
C PRO A 416 4.87 -13.86 15.00
N HIS A 417 5.40 -15.08 14.92
CA HIS A 417 6.72 -15.34 14.33
C HIS A 417 6.68 -15.43 12.80
N SER A 418 5.49 -15.61 12.23
CA SER A 418 5.34 -15.72 10.79
C SER A 418 5.41 -14.33 10.13
N PRO A 419 6.06 -14.18 8.96
CA PRO A 419 6.18 -12.91 8.28
C PRO A 419 4.85 -12.47 7.66
N THR A 420 4.67 -11.17 7.47
CA THR A 420 3.50 -10.61 6.79
C THR A 420 3.53 -10.93 5.30
N ILE A 421 2.38 -11.26 4.71
CA ILE A 421 2.26 -11.48 3.28
C ILE A 421 1.60 -10.26 2.61
N LEU A 422 2.12 -9.86 1.46
CA LEU A 422 1.46 -8.93 0.54
C LEU A 422 0.79 -9.75 -0.56
N ALA A 423 -0.52 -9.95 -0.46
CA ALA A 423 -1.30 -10.69 -1.45
C ALA A 423 -1.52 -9.82 -2.70
N ASN A 424 -1.09 -10.32 -3.86
CA ASN A 424 -1.25 -9.68 -5.16
C ASN A 424 -1.31 -10.74 -6.28
N TYR A 425 -1.39 -10.31 -7.54
CA TYR A 425 -1.49 -11.24 -8.68
C TYR A 425 -0.21 -12.06 -8.94
N LEU A 426 0.96 -11.64 -8.45
CA LEU A 426 2.22 -12.38 -8.57
C LEU A 426 2.41 -13.39 -7.43
N THR A 427 2.17 -12.96 -6.19
CA THR A 427 2.38 -13.78 -4.99
C THR A 427 1.22 -14.72 -4.70
N SER A 428 0.00 -14.28 -4.99
CA SER A 428 -1.25 -14.96 -4.62
C SER A 428 -2.31 -14.86 -5.73
N PRO A 429 -2.01 -15.27 -6.99
CA PRO A 429 -2.89 -15.07 -8.15
C PRO A 429 -4.31 -15.64 -7.96
N ASP A 430 -4.39 -16.86 -7.42
CA ASP A 430 -5.64 -17.61 -7.28
C ASP A 430 -6.39 -17.30 -5.97
N CYS A 431 -5.85 -16.37 -5.15
CA CYS A 431 -6.48 -15.98 -3.89
C CYS A 431 -7.70 -15.10 -4.16
N VAL A 432 -8.79 -15.37 -3.43
CA VAL A 432 -10.05 -14.64 -3.57
C VAL A 432 -9.97 -13.32 -2.81
N ILE A 433 -10.26 -12.21 -3.49
CA ILE A 433 -10.00 -10.86 -2.98
C ILE A 433 -10.82 -10.56 -1.72
N TRP A 434 -12.10 -10.93 -1.66
CA TRP A 434 -12.92 -10.63 -0.48
C TRP A 434 -12.39 -11.32 0.78
N SER A 435 -11.81 -12.52 0.65
CA SER A 435 -11.22 -13.23 1.79
C SER A 435 -9.96 -12.52 2.30
N ALA A 436 -9.14 -11.98 1.39
CA ALA A 436 -7.96 -11.18 1.72
C ALA A 436 -8.34 -9.82 2.36
N VAL A 437 -9.39 -9.17 1.87
CA VAL A 437 -9.89 -7.92 2.47
C VAL A 437 -10.36 -8.14 3.90
N ILE A 438 -11.10 -9.23 4.15
CA ILE A 438 -11.60 -9.56 5.50
C ILE A 438 -10.44 -9.95 6.43
N ALA A 439 -9.47 -10.72 5.93
CA ALA A 439 -8.23 -11.01 6.65
C ALA A 439 -7.50 -9.74 7.05
N SER A 440 -7.34 -8.82 6.10
CA SER A 440 -6.69 -7.52 6.33
C SER A 440 -7.49 -6.62 7.26
N ALA A 441 -8.80 -6.82 7.45
CA ALA A 441 -9.66 -6.06 8.36
C ALA A 441 -9.96 -6.79 9.69
N ALA A 442 -9.34 -7.95 9.93
CA ALA A 442 -9.59 -8.79 11.10
C ALA A 442 -8.87 -8.26 12.35
N VAL A 443 -9.35 -7.13 12.88
CA VAL A 443 -8.85 -6.54 14.13
C VAL A 443 -9.34 -7.34 15.33
N PRO A 444 -8.46 -7.77 16.25
CA PRO A 444 -8.85 -8.46 17.47
C PRO A 444 -9.92 -7.70 18.26
N GLY A 445 -11.02 -8.39 18.60
CA GLY A 445 -12.18 -7.83 19.30
C GLY A 445 -13.26 -7.24 18.38
N ILE A 446 -12.95 -6.97 17.11
CA ILE A 446 -13.92 -6.55 16.09
C ILE A 446 -14.32 -7.74 15.23
N LEU A 447 -13.34 -8.45 14.69
CA LEU A 447 -13.53 -9.64 13.87
C LEU A 447 -12.47 -10.69 14.26
N ASN A 448 -12.89 -11.96 14.31
CA ASN A 448 -11.96 -13.05 14.61
C ASN A 448 -11.00 -13.30 13.44
N PRO A 449 -9.81 -13.88 13.69
CA PRO A 449 -8.88 -14.24 12.62
C PRO A 449 -9.55 -15.15 11.58
N VAL A 450 -9.35 -14.88 10.30
CA VAL A 450 -10.02 -15.57 9.19
C VAL A 450 -9.04 -16.32 8.30
N VAL A 451 -9.53 -17.29 7.54
CA VAL A 451 -8.73 -18.05 6.59
C VAL A 451 -8.81 -17.39 5.21
N LEU A 452 -7.67 -17.26 4.53
CA LEU A 452 -7.65 -16.84 3.12
C LEU A 452 -8.24 -17.95 2.25
N MET A 453 -8.95 -17.61 1.19
CA MET A 453 -9.57 -18.58 0.28
C MET A 453 -8.87 -18.56 -1.09
N LYS A 454 -8.71 -19.74 -1.69
CA LYS A 454 -8.20 -19.96 -3.04
C LYS A 454 -9.33 -20.47 -3.93
N LYS A 455 -9.40 -19.95 -5.15
CA LYS A 455 -10.26 -20.50 -6.20
C LYS A 455 -9.52 -21.61 -6.94
N ASN A 456 -10.12 -22.80 -6.99
CA ASN A 456 -9.60 -23.92 -7.75
C ASN A 456 -9.94 -23.79 -9.24
N LYS A 457 -9.28 -24.59 -10.09
CA LYS A 457 -9.58 -24.65 -11.52
C LYS A 457 -11.05 -25.02 -11.79
N ASP A 458 -11.64 -25.83 -10.92
CA ASP A 458 -13.04 -26.26 -10.98
C ASP A 458 -14.04 -25.16 -10.56
N GLY A 459 -13.55 -23.97 -10.21
CA GLY A 459 -14.37 -22.86 -9.70
C GLY A 459 -14.72 -22.96 -8.21
N SER A 460 -14.49 -24.11 -7.57
CA SER A 460 -14.72 -24.31 -6.13
C SER A 460 -13.72 -23.55 -5.25
N LEU A 461 -14.16 -23.13 -4.06
CA LEU A 461 -13.30 -22.47 -3.08
C LEU A 461 -12.68 -23.46 -2.10
N SER A 462 -11.38 -23.30 -1.84
CA SER A 462 -10.64 -24.06 -0.83
C SER A 462 -9.79 -23.12 0.03
N PRO A 463 -9.34 -23.53 1.23
CA PRO A 463 -8.42 -22.73 2.03
C PRO A 463 -7.12 -22.44 1.28
N TYR A 464 -6.68 -21.18 1.30
CA TYR A 464 -5.37 -20.76 0.83
C TYR A 464 -4.32 -21.08 1.91
N SER A 465 -3.17 -21.63 1.49
CA SER A 465 -2.16 -22.22 2.38
C SER A 465 -2.72 -23.41 3.20
N PHE A 466 -1.97 -23.88 4.20
CA PHE A 466 -2.40 -24.98 5.07
C PHE A 466 -3.58 -24.60 6.00
N GLY A 467 -4.37 -23.55 5.73
CA GLY A 467 -5.47 -23.14 6.62
C GLY A 467 -5.02 -22.31 7.82
N HIS A 468 -3.88 -21.61 7.72
CA HIS A 468 -3.51 -20.60 8.71
C HIS A 468 -4.56 -19.49 8.74
N LYS A 469 -4.84 -18.98 9.94
CA LYS A 469 -5.70 -17.82 10.13
C LYS A 469 -4.87 -16.54 10.04
N TRP A 470 -5.52 -15.47 9.61
CA TRP A 470 -4.93 -14.18 9.31
C TRP A 470 -5.66 -13.08 10.10
N LYS A 471 -4.92 -12.02 10.40
CA LYS A 471 -5.32 -10.85 11.18
C LYS A 471 -5.02 -9.58 10.38
N ASP A 472 -5.52 -8.46 10.91
CA ASP A 472 -5.40 -7.14 10.28
C ASP A 472 -3.94 -6.77 9.95
N GLY A 473 -3.73 -6.32 8.71
CA GLY A 473 -2.41 -5.91 8.18
C GLY A 473 -1.80 -4.71 8.93
N SER A 474 -2.64 -3.80 9.42
CA SER A 474 -2.23 -2.58 10.13
C SER A 474 -1.63 -2.85 11.51
N LEU A 475 -1.74 -4.08 12.02
CA LEU A 475 -1.06 -4.45 13.27
C LEU A 475 0.46 -4.44 13.13
N ARG A 476 0.99 -4.73 11.93
CA ARG A 476 2.45 -4.81 11.68
C ARG A 476 2.93 -3.89 10.59
N THR A 477 2.23 -3.82 9.46
CA THR A 477 2.66 -3.05 8.28
C THR A 477 1.45 -2.44 7.57
N ASP A 478 1.06 -1.21 7.97
CA ASP A 478 -0.02 -0.48 7.30
C ASP A 478 0.33 -0.10 5.85
N ILE A 479 1.58 0.31 5.59
CA ILE A 479 2.04 0.67 4.24
C ILE A 479 3.31 -0.13 3.89
N PRO A 480 3.20 -1.17 3.04
CA PRO A 480 4.30 -2.08 2.75
C PRO A 480 5.23 -1.54 1.64
N VAL A 481 5.85 -0.36 1.85
CA VAL A 481 6.69 0.32 0.84
C VAL A 481 7.81 -0.58 0.30
N LYS A 482 8.49 -1.32 1.18
CA LYS A 482 9.58 -2.23 0.78
C LYS A 482 9.10 -3.38 -0.11
N ALA A 483 7.96 -3.99 0.24
CA ALA A 483 7.41 -5.08 -0.57
C ALA A 483 6.91 -4.57 -1.92
N LEU A 484 6.36 -3.35 -1.98
CA LEU A 484 6.00 -2.71 -3.25
C LEU A 484 7.22 -2.40 -4.12
N ASN A 485 8.31 -1.93 -3.52
CA ASN A 485 9.57 -1.72 -4.21
C ASN A 485 10.13 -3.04 -4.79
N LEU A 486 10.18 -4.10 -3.97
CA LEU A 486 10.67 -5.41 -4.39
C LEU A 486 9.82 -6.08 -5.47
N HIS A 487 8.49 -6.00 -5.38
CA HIS A 487 7.60 -6.68 -6.33
C HIS A 487 7.38 -5.88 -7.63
N PHE A 488 7.36 -4.55 -7.56
CA PHE A 488 6.89 -3.70 -8.66
C PHE A 488 7.77 -2.48 -8.96
N ASN A 489 8.98 -2.39 -8.39
CA ASN A 489 9.90 -1.25 -8.53
C ASN A 489 9.23 0.10 -8.20
N VAL A 490 8.40 0.12 -7.15
CA VAL A 490 7.74 1.34 -6.70
C VAL A 490 8.74 2.23 -5.96
N ASN A 491 8.99 3.41 -6.53
CA ASN A 491 9.86 4.44 -5.95
C ASN A 491 9.08 5.68 -5.52
N PHE A 492 7.85 5.85 -6.02
CA PHE A 492 7.01 7.00 -5.72
C PHE A 492 5.69 6.54 -5.08
N THR A 493 5.48 6.89 -3.81
CA THR A 493 4.29 6.46 -3.06
C THR A 493 3.38 7.63 -2.73
N THR A 494 2.12 7.52 -3.14
CA THR A 494 1.03 8.42 -2.73
C THR A 494 0.23 7.73 -1.65
N VAL A 495 0.37 8.16 -0.41
CA VAL A 495 -0.30 7.59 0.76
C VAL A 495 -1.51 8.43 1.12
N SER A 496 -2.68 7.81 1.22
CA SER A 496 -3.86 8.39 1.86
C SER A 496 -3.93 7.87 3.29
N GLN A 497 -3.65 8.74 4.27
CA GLN A 497 -3.58 8.38 5.67
C GLN A 497 -4.81 8.87 6.43
N VAL A 498 -5.60 7.91 6.94
CA VAL A 498 -6.88 8.19 7.62
C VAL A 498 -6.92 7.66 9.06
N ASN A 499 -5.87 6.99 9.50
CA ASN A 499 -5.74 6.47 10.85
C ASN A 499 -5.98 7.56 11.91
N PRO A 500 -7.00 7.40 12.77
CA PRO A 500 -7.43 8.43 13.71
C PRO A 500 -6.38 8.75 14.78
N HIS A 501 -5.56 7.76 15.15
CA HIS A 501 -4.53 7.90 16.18
C HIS A 501 -3.31 8.71 15.72
N ILE A 502 -3.07 8.83 14.42
CA ILE A 502 -1.91 9.55 13.86
C ILE A 502 -2.28 10.97 13.44
N ASN A 503 -3.51 11.18 12.95
CA ASN A 503 -3.97 12.48 12.45
C ASN A 503 -3.84 13.60 13.51
N LEU A 504 -3.98 13.25 14.80
CA LEU A 504 -3.84 14.21 15.90
C LEU A 504 -2.39 14.66 16.14
N PHE A 505 -1.40 13.85 15.78
CA PHE A 505 0.02 14.11 16.03
C PHE A 505 0.80 14.57 14.78
N PHE A 506 0.19 14.56 13.59
CA PHE A 506 0.88 14.97 12.37
C PHE A 506 0.87 16.51 12.19
N PHE A 507 2.06 17.09 12.10
CA PHE A 507 2.24 18.50 11.76
C PHE A 507 3.52 18.65 10.94
N SER A 508 3.40 19.29 9.78
CA SER A 508 4.57 19.67 9.02
C SER A 508 4.99 21.10 9.37
N SER A 509 6.09 21.21 10.10
CA SER A 509 6.70 22.50 10.49
C SER A 509 7.10 23.35 9.28
N ARG A 510 7.34 22.72 8.12
CA ARG A 510 7.71 23.38 6.85
C ARG A 510 6.64 23.28 5.77
N GLY A 511 5.41 22.95 6.13
CA GLY A 511 4.30 22.86 5.19
C GLY A 511 4.26 21.51 4.48
N SER A 512 3.18 21.23 3.78
CA SER A 512 3.04 19.99 3.01
C SER A 512 2.80 20.34 1.56
N VAL A 513 3.08 19.45 0.62
CA VAL A 513 2.81 19.63 -0.82
C VAL A 513 1.46 20.34 -1.07
N GLY A 514 1.44 21.45 -1.81
CA GLY A 514 0.26 22.26 -2.10
C GLY A 514 -0.35 23.02 -0.91
N ARG A 515 0.32 23.06 0.25
CA ARG A 515 -0.09 23.78 1.46
C ARG A 515 1.11 24.47 2.08
N PRO A 516 1.40 25.73 1.69
CA PRO A 516 2.49 26.49 2.27
C PRO A 516 2.26 26.88 3.72
N VAL A 517 3.37 27.02 4.44
CA VAL A 517 3.37 27.43 5.84
C VAL A 517 2.69 28.79 5.95
N THR A 518 1.74 28.87 6.87
CA THR A 518 0.94 30.08 7.09
C THR A 518 1.78 31.25 7.62
N HIS A 519 2.89 30.95 8.29
CA HIS A 519 3.74 31.88 9.04
C HIS A 519 5.14 32.06 8.42
N ARG A 520 5.41 33.26 7.87
CA ARG A 520 6.74 33.80 7.46
C ARG A 520 7.78 32.77 6.99
N LYS A 521 7.38 31.73 6.25
CA LYS A 521 8.25 30.65 5.76
C LYS A 521 9.16 30.05 6.86
N GLY A 522 8.62 29.86 8.07
CA GLY A 522 9.36 29.33 9.22
C GLY A 522 10.28 30.33 9.94
N ARG A 523 10.34 31.60 9.52
CA ARG A 523 11.13 32.66 10.18
C ARG A 523 10.33 33.31 11.30
N GLY A 524 10.80 33.21 12.54
CA GLY A 524 10.29 33.98 13.68
C GLY A 524 10.38 33.27 15.03
N TRP A 525 10.66 34.04 16.08
CA TRP A 525 10.83 33.55 17.45
C TRP A 525 9.53 33.12 18.14
N ARG A 526 8.37 33.66 17.72
CA ARG A 526 7.10 33.49 18.44
C ARG A 526 6.08 32.53 17.77
N GLY A 527 6.42 31.96 16.61
CA GLY A 527 5.52 31.04 15.89
C GLY A 527 6.13 30.21 14.77
N GLY A 528 7.47 30.18 14.63
CA GLY A 528 8.15 29.43 13.56
C GLY A 528 9.11 28.37 14.08
N PHE A 529 10.15 28.78 14.81
CA PHE A 529 11.22 27.88 15.25
C PHE A 529 10.96 27.23 16.59
N LEU A 530 10.74 28.00 17.67
CA LEU A 530 10.58 27.48 19.03
C LEU A 530 9.35 26.56 19.16
N GLY A 531 8.19 26.99 18.66
CA GLY A 531 6.97 26.16 18.69
C GLY A 531 7.15 24.84 17.93
N SER A 532 7.75 24.89 16.74
CA SER A 532 8.06 23.69 15.95
C SER A 532 9.12 22.81 16.61
N ALA A 533 10.13 23.40 17.26
CA ALA A 533 11.20 22.67 17.94
C ALA A 533 10.69 21.97 19.22
N VAL A 534 9.89 22.67 20.04
CA VAL A 534 9.22 22.09 21.21
C VAL A 534 8.31 20.96 20.77
N GLU A 535 7.51 21.17 19.73
CA GLU A 535 6.63 20.12 19.18
C GLU A 535 7.44 18.90 18.71
N GLN A 536 8.53 19.13 17.97
CA GLN A 536 9.40 18.06 17.46
C GLN A 536 10.08 17.31 18.61
N TYR A 537 10.54 18.02 19.64
CA TYR A 537 11.17 17.42 20.82
C TYR A 537 10.19 16.53 21.57
N ILE A 538 8.96 17.00 21.81
CA ILE A 538 7.90 16.22 22.46
C ILE A 538 7.57 14.97 21.64
N LYS A 539 7.47 15.07 20.30
CA LYS A 539 7.23 13.91 19.43
C LYS A 539 8.35 12.89 19.48
N LEU A 540 9.60 13.35 19.42
CA LEU A 540 10.77 12.48 19.52
C LEU A 540 10.81 11.77 20.88
N ASP A 541 10.51 12.47 21.97
CA ASP A 541 10.43 11.89 23.30
C ASP A 541 9.26 10.89 23.44
N LEU A 542 8.08 11.22 22.94
CA LEU A 542 6.94 10.28 22.92
C LEU A 542 7.30 9.00 22.15
N ASN A 543 7.89 9.13 20.97
CA ASN A 543 8.36 7.99 20.18
C ASN A 543 9.43 7.18 20.92
N LYS A 544 10.39 7.85 21.56
CA LYS A 544 11.42 7.21 22.39
C LYS A 544 10.78 6.35 23.48
N TRP A 545 9.86 6.91 24.27
CA TRP A 545 9.23 6.18 25.37
C TRP A 545 8.32 5.05 24.89
N LEU A 546 7.64 5.19 23.75
CA LEU A 546 6.90 4.09 23.12
C LEU A 546 7.83 2.96 22.64
N ARG A 547 9.00 3.29 22.07
CA ARG A 547 10.03 2.29 21.70
C ARG A 547 10.56 1.57 22.94
N VAL A 548 10.85 2.29 24.02
CA VAL A 548 11.28 1.71 25.31
C VAL A 548 10.23 0.73 25.85
N LEU A 549 8.94 1.07 25.80
CA LEU A 549 7.86 0.15 26.21
C LEU A 549 7.85 -1.15 25.41
N ARG A 550 8.09 -1.05 24.10
CA ARG A 550 8.13 -2.20 23.18
C ARG A 550 9.37 -3.06 23.43
N HIS A 551 10.56 -2.47 23.40
CA HIS A 551 11.84 -3.19 23.51
C HIS A 551 12.02 -3.87 24.87
N LEU A 552 11.42 -3.32 25.93
CA LEU A 552 11.40 -3.95 27.25
C LEU A 552 10.22 -4.92 27.45
N GLU A 553 9.37 -5.13 26.44
CA GLU A 553 8.18 -5.98 26.48
C GLU A 553 7.27 -5.70 27.69
N LEU A 554 7.20 -4.43 28.10
CA LEU A 554 6.48 -4.03 29.32
C LEU A 554 4.99 -3.93 29.11
N LEU A 555 4.57 -3.70 27.86
CA LEU A 555 3.17 -3.60 27.50
C LEU A 555 2.46 -4.93 27.78
N PRO A 556 1.27 -4.90 28.41
CA PRO A 556 0.41 -6.06 28.38
C PRO A 556 0.11 -6.39 26.92
N ARG A 557 0.00 -7.69 26.59
CA ARG A 557 -0.45 -8.19 25.29
C ARG A 557 -1.95 -8.52 25.35
N PRO A 558 -2.87 -7.53 25.41
CA PRO A 558 -4.30 -7.84 25.41
C PRO A 558 -4.64 -8.58 24.11
N LEU A 559 -5.35 -9.71 24.25
CA LEU A 559 -5.64 -10.65 23.16
C LEU A 559 -4.38 -11.29 22.53
N GLY A 560 -3.26 -11.32 23.26
CA GLY A 560 -2.01 -11.98 22.82
C GLY A 560 -1.34 -11.28 21.64
N GLN A 561 -1.50 -9.96 21.49
CA GLN A 561 -0.95 -9.17 20.39
C GLN A 561 -0.16 -7.96 20.88
N ASP A 562 0.87 -7.58 20.12
CA ASP A 562 1.74 -6.43 20.38
C ASP A 562 1.16 -5.16 19.72
N TRP A 563 0.29 -4.46 20.45
CA TRP A 563 -0.33 -3.21 20.00
C TRP A 563 0.64 -2.04 19.83
N SER A 564 1.89 -2.19 20.28
CA SER A 564 2.95 -1.18 20.14
C SER A 564 3.30 -0.88 18.68
N GLN A 565 3.19 -1.88 17.80
CA GLN A 565 3.55 -1.74 16.39
C GLN A 565 2.62 -0.78 15.65
N ILE A 566 1.36 -0.64 16.08
CA ILE A 566 0.39 0.31 15.50
C ILE A 566 0.81 1.78 15.68
N TRP A 567 1.65 2.07 16.68
CA TRP A 567 2.10 3.44 16.97
C TRP A 567 3.47 3.75 16.36
N LEU A 568 4.33 2.74 16.20
CA LEU A 568 5.72 2.89 15.77
C LEU A 568 5.93 2.74 14.26
N GLN A 569 4.88 2.40 13.50
CA GLN A 569 4.93 2.24 12.06
C GLN A 569 5.23 3.55 11.32
N HIS A 570 5.84 3.44 10.13
CA HIS A 570 6.04 4.56 9.24
C HIS A 570 4.78 4.77 8.38
N PHE A 571 4.10 5.90 8.60
CA PHE A 571 2.80 6.22 8.00
C PHE A 571 2.84 7.26 6.88
N SER A 572 4.05 7.64 6.43
CA SER A 572 4.26 8.61 5.36
C SER A 572 4.81 7.97 4.09
N GLY A 573 4.42 8.51 2.95
CA GLY A 573 5.06 8.26 1.65
C GLY A 573 5.62 9.56 1.07
N THR A 574 6.11 9.51 -0.17
CA THR A 574 6.60 10.69 -0.91
C THR A 574 5.55 11.81 -0.92
N ILE A 575 4.30 11.43 -1.18
CA ILE A 575 3.13 12.27 -0.98
C ILE A 575 2.26 11.63 0.08
N THR A 576 1.90 12.40 1.11
CA THR A 576 0.90 11.96 2.10
C THR A 576 -0.30 12.90 2.09
N ILE A 577 -1.48 12.34 1.86
CA ILE A 577 -2.79 12.99 1.82
C ILE A 577 -3.47 12.76 3.16
N TRP A 578 -3.88 13.86 3.79
CA TRP A 578 -4.54 13.86 5.11
C TRP A 578 -5.93 14.46 4.99
N PRO A 579 -6.99 13.63 4.90
CA PRO A 579 -8.36 14.09 4.98
C PRO A 579 -8.64 14.75 6.35
N LYS A 580 -9.39 15.86 6.35
CA LYS A 580 -9.74 16.58 7.59
C LYS A 580 -10.94 15.92 8.26
N SER A 581 -10.69 15.16 9.31
CA SER A 581 -11.71 14.53 10.14
C SER A 581 -12.48 15.53 11.01
N ILE A 582 -13.74 15.22 11.33
CA ILE A 582 -14.58 16.00 12.26
C ILE A 582 -14.77 15.19 13.56
N PRO A 583 -14.92 15.82 14.75
CA PRO A 583 -15.17 15.10 16.00
C PRO A 583 -16.33 14.07 15.95
N SER A 584 -17.39 14.35 15.18
CA SER A 584 -18.52 13.43 14.96
C SER A 584 -18.12 12.10 14.33
N ASP A 585 -16.99 12.06 13.59
CA ASP A 585 -16.51 10.86 12.92
C ASP A 585 -15.86 9.89 13.91
N PHE A 586 -15.25 10.40 14.98
CA PHE A 586 -14.71 9.58 16.07
C PHE A 586 -15.83 8.85 16.82
N TRP A 587 -16.97 9.52 17.04
CA TRP A 587 -18.14 8.90 17.65
C TRP A 587 -18.74 7.82 16.75
N ASN A 588 -18.75 8.05 15.43
CA ASN A 588 -19.31 7.14 14.42
C ASN A 588 -18.25 6.20 13.79
N ILE A 589 -17.15 5.92 14.50
CA ILE A 589 -16.02 5.14 13.97
C ILE A 589 -16.40 3.69 13.58
N LEU A 590 -17.44 3.13 14.22
CA LEU A 590 -17.96 1.80 13.96
C LEU A 590 -19.47 1.85 13.71
N SER A 591 -19.89 2.72 12.80
CA SER A 591 -21.30 2.90 12.41
C SER A 591 -21.42 3.15 10.92
N ASP A 592 -22.48 2.65 10.29
CA ASP A 592 -22.68 2.79 8.84
C ASP A 592 -22.88 4.26 8.43
N PRO A 593 -22.40 4.66 7.22
CA PRO A 593 -22.54 6.03 6.74
C PRO A 593 -23.95 6.32 6.23
N SER A 594 -24.46 7.52 6.54
CA SER A 594 -25.58 8.09 5.79
C SER A 594 -25.08 8.65 4.46
N PRO A 595 -25.94 8.75 3.42
CA PRO A 595 -25.57 9.37 2.14
C PRO A 595 -24.99 10.79 2.30
N ASP A 596 -25.56 11.63 3.18
CA ASP A 596 -25.03 12.97 3.46
C ASP A 596 -23.64 12.93 4.11
N ARG A 597 -23.42 11.97 5.04
CA ARG A 597 -22.12 11.79 5.69
C ARG A 597 -21.07 11.34 4.68
N LEU A 598 -21.43 10.40 3.80
CA LEU A 598 -20.54 9.95 2.73
C LEU A 598 -20.27 11.07 1.72
N ALA A 599 -21.28 11.86 1.33
CA ALA A 599 -21.10 13.01 0.43
C ALA A 599 -20.08 14.00 0.98
N ARG A 600 -20.16 14.31 2.27
CA ARG A 600 -19.16 15.15 2.95
C ARG A 600 -17.78 14.51 2.94
N MET A 601 -17.66 13.21 3.25
CA MET A 601 -16.37 12.50 3.26
C MET A 601 -15.74 12.44 1.88
N LEU A 602 -16.54 12.22 0.83
CA LEU A 602 -16.12 12.31 -0.57
C LEU A 602 -15.56 13.70 -0.89
N GLN A 603 -16.30 14.76 -0.58
CA GLN A 603 -15.88 16.14 -0.84
C GLN A 603 -14.58 16.48 -0.08
N VAL A 604 -14.48 16.12 1.19
CA VAL A 604 -13.27 16.37 2.00
C VAL A 604 -12.07 15.58 1.48
N GLY A 605 -12.28 14.32 1.06
CA GLY A 605 -11.25 13.50 0.43
C GLY A 605 -10.72 14.15 -0.84
N GLN A 606 -11.61 14.61 -1.73
CA GLN A 606 -11.24 15.32 -2.95
C GLN A 606 -10.44 16.59 -2.67
N GLN A 607 -10.92 17.44 -1.76
CA GLN A 607 -10.25 18.69 -1.39
C GLN A 607 -8.88 18.50 -0.73
N SER A 608 -8.67 17.37 -0.06
CA SER A 608 -7.36 17.01 0.49
C SER A 608 -6.41 16.49 -0.58
N ALA A 609 -6.92 15.90 -1.67
CA ALA A 609 -6.12 15.42 -2.80
C ALA A 609 -5.73 16.52 -3.79
N PHE A 610 -6.60 17.50 -4.07
CA PHE A 610 -6.35 18.58 -5.05
C PHE A 610 -4.98 19.25 -4.96
N PRO A 611 -4.45 19.64 -3.77
CA PRO A 611 -3.14 20.28 -3.70
C PRO A 611 -1.97 19.39 -4.10
N LYS A 612 -2.16 18.07 -4.14
CA LYS A 612 -1.14 17.08 -4.50
C LYS A 612 -1.19 16.67 -5.97
N ILE A 613 -2.32 16.92 -6.65
CA ILE A 613 -2.57 16.45 -8.02
C ILE A 613 -1.47 16.91 -8.97
N LYS A 614 -1.06 18.19 -8.95
CA LYS A 614 -0.02 18.69 -9.85
C LYS A 614 1.33 17.96 -9.68
N PHE A 615 1.68 17.55 -8.47
CA PHE A 615 2.91 16.80 -8.23
C PHE A 615 2.79 15.37 -8.79
N ILE A 616 1.64 14.71 -8.55
CA ILE A 616 1.37 13.37 -9.11
C ILE A 616 1.33 13.43 -10.64
N GLN A 617 0.67 14.43 -11.23
CA GLN A 617 0.63 14.70 -12.68
C GLN A 617 2.03 14.80 -13.27
N ASN A 618 2.89 15.60 -12.66
CA ASN A 618 4.26 15.82 -13.14
C ASN A 618 5.08 14.52 -13.16
N ARG A 619 4.90 13.66 -12.15
CA ARG A 619 5.54 12.33 -12.08
C ARG A 619 4.96 11.36 -13.11
N MET A 620 3.64 11.22 -13.11
CA MET A 620 2.90 10.30 -13.98
C MET A 620 3.06 10.66 -15.47
N LYS A 621 3.25 11.94 -15.81
CA LYS A 621 3.48 12.40 -17.18
C LYS A 621 4.70 11.71 -17.82
N ILE A 622 5.80 11.56 -17.09
CA ILE A 622 7.01 10.86 -17.57
C ILE A 622 6.82 9.34 -17.50
N GLU A 623 6.30 8.82 -16.39
CA GLU A 623 6.04 7.39 -16.19
C GLU A 623 5.12 6.82 -17.29
N ASN A 624 4.10 7.59 -17.67
CA ASN A 624 3.11 7.16 -18.65
C ASN A 624 3.74 6.97 -20.04
N LEU A 625 4.60 7.90 -20.47
CA LEU A 625 5.33 7.78 -21.73
C LEU A 625 6.32 6.61 -21.73
N ILE A 626 7.06 6.39 -20.64
CA ILE A 626 8.02 5.27 -20.55
C ILE A 626 7.29 3.94 -20.73
N MET A 627 6.17 3.77 -20.02
CA MET A 627 5.34 2.57 -20.09
C MET A 627 4.69 2.41 -21.47
N LEU A 628 4.22 3.48 -22.11
CA LEU A 628 3.75 3.43 -23.50
C LEU A 628 4.87 3.00 -24.45
N GLY A 629 6.10 3.47 -24.23
CA GLY A 629 7.29 3.06 -24.98
C GLY A 629 7.65 1.60 -24.82
N LEU A 630 7.52 1.04 -23.61
CA LEU A 630 7.67 -0.39 -23.36
C LEU A 630 6.62 -1.22 -24.10
N LEU A 631 5.36 -0.79 -24.03
CA LEU A 631 4.25 -1.53 -24.62
C LEU A 631 4.35 -1.54 -26.16
N LYS A 632 4.50 -0.37 -26.79
CA LYS A 632 4.58 -0.23 -28.27
C LYS A 632 5.76 -0.97 -28.90
N ASN A 633 6.87 -1.13 -28.18
CA ASN A 633 8.10 -1.72 -28.70
C ASN A 633 8.35 -3.17 -28.23
N SER A 634 7.43 -3.78 -27.49
CA SER A 634 7.59 -5.17 -27.04
C SER A 634 7.48 -6.17 -28.19
N LEU A 635 8.27 -7.25 -28.14
CA LEU A 635 8.44 -8.24 -29.22
C LEU A 635 7.29 -9.26 -29.35
N HIS A 636 6.34 -9.31 -28.42
CA HIS A 636 5.23 -10.28 -28.45
C HIS A 636 3.94 -9.65 -28.99
N GLY A 637 3.87 -9.50 -30.31
CA GLY A 637 2.73 -8.97 -31.05
C GLY A 637 1.56 -9.95 -31.26
N LEU A 638 1.08 -10.68 -30.24
CA LEU A 638 -0.02 -11.65 -30.42
C LEU A 638 -1.17 -11.57 -29.38
N ASN A 639 -1.15 -10.59 -28.46
CA ASN A 639 -2.31 -10.27 -27.59
C ASN A 639 -2.58 -8.75 -27.55
N HIS A 640 -2.22 -8.05 -28.62
CA HIS A 640 -2.08 -6.59 -28.69
C HIS A 640 -3.39 -5.82 -28.42
N ASP A 641 -4.56 -6.40 -28.73
CA ASP A 641 -5.88 -5.79 -28.47
C ASP A 641 -6.48 -6.15 -27.11
N ASN A 642 -5.89 -7.12 -26.40
CA ASN A 642 -6.43 -7.68 -25.15
C ASN A 642 -5.58 -7.35 -23.91
N SER A 643 -4.50 -6.57 -24.04
CA SER A 643 -3.76 -6.13 -22.87
C SER A 643 -4.58 -5.08 -22.13
N PRO A 644 -5.08 -5.36 -20.91
CA PRO A 644 -5.89 -4.40 -20.16
C PRO A 644 -5.10 -3.12 -19.81
N LEU A 645 -3.76 -3.18 -19.87
CA LEU A 645 -2.87 -2.02 -19.73
C LEU A 645 -2.94 -1.06 -20.93
N LEU A 646 -3.18 -1.57 -22.15
CA LEU A 646 -3.27 -0.77 -23.37
C LEU A 646 -4.64 -0.11 -23.52
N SER A 647 -5.74 -0.86 -23.38
CA SER A 647 -7.10 -0.31 -23.49
C SER A 647 -7.31 0.88 -22.55
N ARG A 648 -6.83 0.77 -21.31
CA ARG A 648 -6.97 1.86 -20.33
C ARG A 648 -6.18 3.12 -20.70
N ARG A 649 -4.97 2.98 -21.26
CA ARG A 649 -4.10 4.13 -21.59
C ARG A 649 -4.40 4.75 -22.96
N HIS A 650 -4.88 3.94 -23.91
CA HIS A 650 -5.30 4.42 -25.23
C HIS A 650 -6.53 5.32 -25.13
N ASP A 651 -7.52 4.93 -24.30
CA ASP A 651 -8.72 5.72 -24.03
C ASP A 651 -8.44 7.09 -23.39
N GLU A 652 -7.33 7.24 -22.65
CA GLU A 652 -6.91 8.51 -22.05
C GLU A 652 -6.16 9.40 -23.06
N TYR A 653 -5.27 8.85 -23.89
CA TYR A 653 -4.47 9.64 -24.84
C TYR A 653 -5.29 10.18 -26.02
N ASP A 654 -6.25 9.39 -26.53
CA ASP A 654 -7.13 9.82 -27.64
C ASP A 654 -8.15 10.89 -27.22
N LYS A 655 -8.46 11.00 -25.92
CA LYS A 655 -9.36 12.05 -25.39
C LYS A 655 -8.68 13.41 -25.30
N ASP A 656 -7.37 13.45 -25.04
CA ASP A 656 -6.60 14.69 -24.92
C ASP A 656 -6.02 15.16 -26.27
N GLY A 657 -6.00 14.29 -27.29
CA GLY A 657 -5.49 14.55 -28.64
C GLY A 657 -6.58 14.73 -29.72
N ALA A 658 -7.63 15.52 -29.47
CA ALA A 658 -8.60 15.86 -30.52
C ALA A 658 -8.00 16.88 -31.52
N GLY A 659 -7.29 16.36 -32.54
CA GLY A 659 -6.79 17.15 -33.68
C GLY A 659 -6.22 16.26 -34.78
N GLU A 660 -6.97 16.14 -35.88
CA GLU A 660 -6.60 15.54 -37.18
C GLU A 660 -6.33 14.03 -37.24
N LYS A 661 -7.40 13.25 -37.49
CA LYS A 661 -7.27 11.98 -38.21
C LYS A 661 -6.72 12.30 -39.61
N ARG A 662 -5.48 11.89 -39.90
CA ARG A 662 -4.96 11.83 -41.28
C ARG A 662 -5.53 10.56 -41.94
N GLU A 663 -6.29 10.76 -43.02
CA GLU A 663 -6.80 9.69 -43.88
C GLU A 663 -5.62 8.86 -44.42
N GLY A 664 -5.61 7.55 -44.13
CA GLY A 664 -4.53 6.66 -44.59
C GLY A 664 -4.61 5.19 -44.15
N ASP A 665 -5.33 4.84 -43.08
CA ASP A 665 -5.36 3.47 -42.53
C ASP A 665 -6.73 2.78 -42.67
N GLU A 666 -7.24 2.62 -43.89
CA GLU A 666 -8.48 1.87 -44.18
C GLU A 666 -8.27 0.38 -44.54
N LEU A 667 -7.11 -0.23 -44.24
CA LEU A 667 -6.81 -1.58 -44.73
C LEU A 667 -6.88 -2.74 -43.73
N ASP A 668 -7.14 -2.52 -42.44
CA ASP A 668 -7.08 -3.60 -41.43
C ASP A 668 -8.44 -4.07 -40.85
N GLU A 669 -9.58 -3.62 -41.40
CA GLU A 669 -10.90 -3.93 -40.81
C GLU A 669 -11.53 -5.27 -41.24
N VAL A 670 -10.87 -6.07 -42.10
CA VAL A 670 -11.46 -7.28 -42.70
C VAL A 670 -10.78 -8.57 -42.25
N THR A 671 -10.76 -8.87 -40.94
CA THR A 671 -10.63 -10.28 -40.50
C THR A 671 -11.31 -10.55 -39.15
N ARG A 672 -12.65 -10.68 -39.16
CA ARG A 672 -13.38 -11.37 -38.07
C ARG A 672 -13.84 -12.72 -38.59
N ILE A 673 -13.16 -13.80 -38.21
CA ILE A 673 -13.69 -15.17 -38.36
C ILE A 673 -13.64 -15.89 -37.01
N VAL A 674 -14.81 -16.44 -36.68
CA VAL A 674 -15.22 -17.20 -35.49
C VAL A 674 -14.52 -18.56 -35.43
N PHE A 675 -14.11 -19.04 -34.25
CA PHE A 675 -13.89 -20.47 -34.01
C PHE A 675 -14.31 -20.93 -32.59
N LEU A 676 -15.00 -22.07 -32.55
CA LEU A 676 -15.42 -22.87 -31.38
C LEU A 676 -14.36 -23.95 -31.04
N PRO A 677 -14.37 -24.57 -29.84
CA PRO A 677 -13.27 -25.41 -29.35
C PRO A 677 -13.41 -26.89 -29.72
N GLY A 678 -12.26 -27.57 -29.90
CA GLY A 678 -12.15 -29.02 -30.10
C GLY A 678 -11.23 -29.69 -29.06
N GLU A 679 -11.63 -30.89 -28.64
CA GLU A 679 -11.05 -31.76 -27.59
C GLU A 679 -9.83 -32.61 -28.06
N PRO A 680 -9.17 -33.38 -27.15
CA PRO A 680 -7.76 -33.82 -27.30
C PRO A 680 -7.60 -35.28 -27.79
N GLU A 681 -6.42 -35.61 -28.34
CA GLU A 681 -6.01 -37.00 -28.61
C GLU A 681 -4.74 -37.41 -27.85
N GLU A 682 -4.79 -38.67 -27.38
CA GLU A 682 -3.74 -39.46 -26.72
C GLU A 682 -2.77 -40.07 -27.75
N GLU A 683 -1.52 -40.33 -27.36
CA GLU A 683 -0.74 -41.44 -27.95
C GLU A 683 0.24 -42.07 -26.94
N LYS A 684 0.31 -43.41 -26.94
CA LYS A 684 1.16 -44.30 -26.12
C LYS A 684 2.00 -45.25 -27.00
N GLY A 685 3.21 -45.60 -26.53
CA GLY A 685 3.94 -46.85 -26.83
C GLY A 685 5.38 -46.64 -27.34
N ALA A 686 6.45 -46.85 -26.55
CA ALA A 686 7.24 -48.10 -26.31
C ALA A 686 8.11 -48.54 -27.53
N LEU A 687 9.39 -48.97 -27.50
CA LEU A 687 10.24 -49.67 -26.52
C LEU A 687 11.75 -49.77 -27.01
N SER A 688 12.73 -49.89 -26.08
CA SER A 688 14.05 -50.63 -26.11
C SER A 688 15.16 -50.29 -27.15
N SER A 689 16.49 -50.52 -26.97
CA SER A 689 17.43 -50.97 -25.91
C SER A 689 18.89 -50.65 -26.33
N ASP A 690 19.85 -50.91 -25.41
CA ASP A 690 21.31 -51.16 -25.57
C ASP A 690 22.29 -49.97 -25.66
N ARG A 691 23.10 -49.70 -24.62
CA ARG A 691 24.28 -50.41 -24.04
C ARG A 691 25.60 -50.05 -24.73
N LEU A 692 26.51 -49.44 -23.95
CA LEU A 692 27.96 -49.67 -24.03
C LEU A 692 28.62 -49.36 -22.67
N SER A 693 29.23 -50.40 -22.11
CA SER A 693 30.01 -50.49 -20.87
C SER A 693 31.51 -50.26 -21.14
N VAL A 694 32.39 -50.07 -20.12
CA VAL A 694 33.32 -51.07 -19.50
C VAL A 694 34.51 -50.26 -18.88
N PRO A 695 35.36 -50.70 -17.89
CA PRO A 695 35.29 -51.71 -16.82
C PRO A 695 35.75 -51.24 -15.39
N ASN A 696 35.47 -52.12 -14.42
CA ASN A 696 35.97 -52.25 -13.04
C ASN A 696 37.46 -52.63 -12.89
N GLN A 697 38.04 -52.36 -11.71
CA GLN A 697 38.77 -53.36 -10.90
C GLN A 697 38.78 -52.99 -9.38
N HIS A 698 38.51 -54.00 -8.54
CA HIS A 698 38.34 -54.03 -7.07
C HIS A 698 39.67 -54.38 -6.32
N PRO A 699 39.68 -54.79 -5.03
CA PRO A 699 39.37 -54.07 -3.77
C PRO A 699 40.49 -54.29 -2.70
N LEU A 700 40.40 -53.67 -1.52
CA LEU A 700 40.99 -54.24 -0.29
C LEU A 700 40.28 -53.75 0.98
N SER A 701 39.77 -54.72 1.72
CA SER A 701 39.22 -54.62 3.08
C SER A 701 40.31 -54.88 4.11
N SER A 702 40.24 -54.20 5.27
CA SER A 702 40.24 -54.78 6.64
C SER A 702 40.95 -53.93 7.70
N LEU A 703 40.28 -53.78 8.86
CA LEU A 703 40.80 -53.62 10.24
C LEU A 703 41.65 -52.35 10.52
N SER A 704 41.54 -51.60 11.62
CA SER A 704 40.96 -51.75 12.95
C SER A 704 41.20 -50.43 13.71
N ASP A 705 40.23 -49.93 14.48
CA ASP A 705 40.48 -49.08 15.66
C ASP A 705 41.23 -49.94 16.72
N PRO A 706 42.17 -49.42 17.55
CA PRO A 706 41.75 -48.51 18.63
C PRO A 706 42.82 -47.56 19.27
N HIS A 707 42.27 -46.65 20.08
CA HIS A 707 42.86 -46.00 21.27
C HIS A 707 43.64 -44.66 21.17
N SER A 708 43.03 -43.68 21.86
CA SER A 708 43.62 -42.67 22.74
C SER A 708 44.48 -41.55 22.14
N ALA A 709 43.84 -40.41 21.88
CA ALA A 709 44.46 -39.10 22.08
C ALA A 709 43.43 -38.16 22.75
N PRO A 710 43.80 -37.42 23.80
CA PRO A 710 42.87 -36.58 24.56
C PRO A 710 42.51 -35.31 23.78
N VAL A 711 41.22 -34.98 23.77
CA VAL A 711 40.70 -33.68 23.32
C VAL A 711 41.17 -32.60 24.32
N PRO A 712 41.88 -31.54 23.90
CA PRO A 712 42.12 -30.42 24.79
C PRO A 712 40.81 -29.65 24.97
N SER A 713 40.35 -29.59 26.22
CA SER A 713 39.27 -28.71 26.65
C SER A 713 39.81 -27.28 26.77
N ASP A 714 39.92 -26.60 25.62
CA ASP A 714 40.17 -25.16 25.62
C ASP A 714 38.87 -24.43 25.97
N HIS A 715 38.66 -24.25 27.29
CA HIS A 715 37.87 -23.15 27.81
C HIS A 715 38.59 -21.83 27.47
N ARG A 716 38.47 -21.36 26.22
CA ARG A 716 38.74 -19.97 25.89
C ARG A 716 37.75 -19.11 26.67
N ARG A 717 38.20 -18.56 27.79
CA ARG A 717 37.54 -17.43 28.45
C ARG A 717 37.40 -16.34 27.38
N SER A 718 36.16 -15.96 27.04
CA SER A 718 35.93 -14.76 26.24
C SER A 718 36.69 -13.61 26.90
N SER A 719 37.49 -12.88 26.14
CA SER A 719 38.17 -11.72 26.71
C SER A 719 37.11 -10.73 27.17
N VAL A 720 37.36 -9.97 28.23
CA VAL A 720 36.42 -8.94 28.70
C VAL A 720 36.10 -7.96 27.55
N ILE A 721 37.03 -7.77 26.61
CA ILE A 721 36.84 -6.96 25.41
C ILE A 721 35.90 -7.63 24.40
N ASP A 722 35.99 -8.95 24.20
CA ASP A 722 35.04 -9.70 23.35
C ASP A 722 33.65 -9.77 23.99
N GLU A 723 33.58 -9.88 25.31
CA GLU A 723 32.33 -9.83 26.07
C GLU A 723 31.73 -8.41 26.04
N MET A 724 32.54 -7.37 26.22
CA MET A 724 32.13 -5.98 26.04
C MET A 724 31.74 -5.69 24.60
N ARG A 725 32.41 -6.28 23.61
CA ARG A 725 32.07 -6.15 22.18
C ARG A 725 30.77 -6.89 21.84
N ARG A 726 30.52 -8.04 22.45
CA ARG A 726 29.22 -8.73 22.37
C ARG A 726 28.11 -7.95 23.07
N GLN A 727 28.39 -7.35 24.23
CA GLN A 727 27.43 -6.54 24.99
C GLN A 727 27.21 -5.16 24.34
N SER A 728 28.21 -4.59 23.69
CA SER A 728 28.12 -3.31 22.96
C SER A 728 27.58 -3.47 21.55
N ALA A 729 27.69 -4.66 20.95
CA ALA A 729 26.96 -4.99 19.72
C ALA A 729 25.45 -4.79 19.94
N VAL A 730 24.92 -5.05 21.13
CA VAL A 730 23.50 -4.77 21.48
C VAL A 730 23.15 -3.27 21.42
N PHE A 731 24.13 -2.36 21.52
CA PHE A 731 23.90 -0.91 21.45
C PHE A 731 23.86 -0.35 20.02
N PHE A 732 24.52 -1.02 19.06
CA PHE A 732 24.62 -0.55 17.67
C PHE A 732 23.94 -1.47 16.65
N ASP A 733 23.64 -2.72 17.04
CA ASP A 733 22.88 -3.69 16.26
C ASP A 733 21.39 -3.57 16.61
N ASP A 734 20.82 -2.40 16.33
CA ASP A 734 19.37 -2.28 16.28
C ASP A 734 18.90 -3.15 15.10
N SER A 735 18.35 -4.33 15.39
CA SER A 735 17.66 -5.14 14.37
C SER A 735 16.47 -4.39 13.72
N ASP A 736 16.03 -3.29 14.33
CA ASP A 736 15.09 -2.32 13.76
C ASP A 736 15.75 -1.35 12.73
N VAL A 737 17.08 -1.16 12.75
CA VAL A 737 17.83 -0.28 11.81
C VAL A 737 18.10 -0.98 10.47
N TYR A 738 18.15 -2.32 10.43
CA TYR A 738 18.01 -3.06 9.16
C TYR A 738 16.64 -2.83 8.49
N TYR A 739 15.70 -2.21 9.22
CA TYR A 739 14.46 -1.69 8.69
C TYR A 739 14.43 -0.18 8.40
N GLY A 740 15.56 0.39 7.95
CA GLY A 740 15.55 1.57 7.08
C GLY A 740 16.30 2.76 7.63
N GLU A 741 17.56 2.87 7.24
CA GLU A 741 18.29 4.11 7.00
C GLU A 741 19.61 3.73 6.31
N GLU A 742 19.71 3.97 5.00
CA GLU A 742 21.00 4.30 4.39
C GLU A 742 20.76 5.52 3.50
N SER A 743 21.08 6.68 4.08
CA SER A 743 21.36 7.91 3.37
C SER A 743 22.80 7.84 2.85
N ASP A 744 22.94 8.19 1.57
CA ASP A 744 24.17 8.47 0.82
C ASP A 744 25.41 8.84 1.67
N GLU A 745 26.38 7.93 1.74
CA GLU A 745 27.80 8.27 1.90
C GLU A 745 28.65 7.51 0.85
N SER A 746 29.10 8.30 -0.13
CA SER A 746 30.31 8.17 -0.95
C SER A 746 31.04 6.81 -0.97
N THR A 747 30.88 6.03 -2.03
CA THR A 747 31.91 5.09 -2.49
C THR A 747 32.85 5.79 -3.47
N GLY A 748 33.83 6.48 -2.89
CA GLY A 748 35.05 6.87 -3.60
C GLY A 748 35.91 5.64 -3.87
N LEU A 749 36.35 5.51 -5.12
CA LEU A 749 37.35 4.56 -5.60
C LEU A 749 38.60 4.53 -4.72
N GLY A 750 38.96 3.37 -4.20
CA GLY A 750 40.23 3.10 -3.53
C GLY A 750 40.98 1.97 -4.23
N VAL A 751 41.81 2.34 -5.21
CA VAL A 751 42.84 1.49 -5.82
C VAL A 751 43.92 1.19 -4.78
N GLY A 752 44.46 -0.03 -4.84
CA GLY A 752 45.28 -0.64 -3.81
C GLY A 752 46.66 -0.02 -3.55
N GLY A 753 47.32 -0.59 -2.54
CA GLY A 753 48.70 -0.28 -2.19
C GLY A 753 49.07 -0.92 -0.86
N GLY A 754 49.61 -2.14 -0.91
CA GLY A 754 50.31 -2.70 0.23
C GLY A 754 51.70 -2.08 0.36
N THR A 755 52.15 -1.81 1.57
CA THR A 755 53.52 -2.09 2.04
C THR A 755 53.67 -1.84 3.54
N LYS A 756 54.46 -2.75 4.12
CA LYS A 756 55.13 -2.80 5.42
C LYS A 756 55.53 -1.45 6.04
N GLY A 757 55.53 -1.42 7.38
CA GLY A 757 56.77 -1.18 8.13
C GLY A 757 56.73 -0.08 9.20
N ILE A 758 57.05 -0.54 10.42
CA ILE A 758 57.42 0.16 11.67
C ILE A 758 56.25 0.58 12.56
#